data_AF-A0A8H7G4X2-F1
#
_entry.id   AF-A0A8H7G4X2-F1
#
_cell.length_a   1.000
_cell.length_b   1.000
_cell.length_c   1.000
_cell.angle_alpha   90.00
_cell.angle_beta   90.00
_cell.angle_gamma   90.00
#
_symmetry.space_group_name_H-M   'P 1'
#
loop_
_entity.id
_entity.type
_entity.pdbx_description
1 polymer ?
#
loop_
_entity_poly.entity_id
_entity_poly.type
_entity_poly.pdbx_seq_one_letter_code
_entity_poly.pdbx_strand_id
1 'polypeptide(L)'
;MSILKQAVVGMVSDTKTADMQRDIKEPAKGSALTSEFGVKIENTDDWLKVQNGTTTGPSLLEDHFAREKISRFDHERIPERVVHARGAGAHGHFKVYDDRASKYTFAPVLTDPSRTTPVFTRFSTVQGSRGSADTVRDVRGFAAKFYTQEGNWDIVGNDIPVFFIQDAIKFPDLIHAVKPEPQNEVPTGQSAHNNFWDFVGLQPESAHMIMWVMSDRGVPRSYRMMQGFGVNTFSLVNAAGERHFVKFHWIPELGVHSLVWDEALKIAGQDPDFHRKDLNEAIQNGCPAKWKFGIQTIPEAKEHDFEFDILDATKLWPEELVPVEIIGEFVLDRVVDEYFPETEQVAFCTSHVVPGIGFSDDPLLQGRNFSYFDTQISRLGINWQELPINRPVCPVMNHNRDGQSRHTITKSTVNYWPNRQEIGKPVPPSEGGYHDYAQKVQGIKQRLRAPKFQEHFNQAQLFYNSLQPHEKSHIIAAISFELSHCEDPIVYESYTKVLNHIDFELAKQVATNVGGIIPEKPARENHGRTSAYLSQMHYMPKEPTIASRRVAILIADGFNANDVTAVRAAFASAGAVNFIIGPRRGRINAGSGLGDGLATDHHFEGQRSTMFDAIFIPSGAQHAKSLVSNGRALHWIREAFGHCKAIGGIGEAVDVIREAIRLPEVKLHGSMAVSDDVVSSYGVVTTGKYSLTSAAKDALTIAPGSKGFSANLAYEISKHRRQPCLPPECSKDAVLVSVMDINDLHPPDDYSHRFFIWHEWIQANGQLTNDNVFDYFATSMFYDKQSNNQVLRMQTMHTGMPVANEAEELRRFTGIEFAVVHAEAPTMFIIHKRERLSPDEVRPLAAYFIVNNRIYQSPDVYTVVSNRLLTSLYSLQSSLDTLRTHRPDYTPRTGFVWPIMDPLLTEDTTKKRATDEEPQITSDESRTATKPKVASPLNSTKKQQNNLLLLHAMKTTAMHSNTTFSSRALELAAENSLKEVNQNPAGTRSSITPAPTASTTPKGVSNAPTPQEPPAKGPAGAGKKKKKSE
;
A
#
# COMPACT_ATOMS: atom_id res chain seq x y z
N MET A 1 33.70 7.15 -14.38
CA MET A 1 32.33 7.55 -13.98
C MET A 1 32.20 7.90 -12.50
N SER A 2 32.65 7.11 -11.52
CA SER A 2 32.38 7.42 -10.09
C SER A 2 32.93 8.79 -9.62
N ILE A 3 34.13 9.18 -10.05
CA ILE A 3 34.73 10.49 -9.72
C ILE A 3 33.90 11.65 -10.29
N LEU A 4 33.30 11.50 -11.48
CA LEU A 4 32.36 12.50 -12.01
C LEU A 4 31.04 12.52 -11.23
N LYS A 5 30.52 11.37 -10.77
CA LYS A 5 29.33 11.36 -9.90
C LYS A 5 29.57 12.13 -8.59
N GLN A 6 30.73 11.96 -7.95
CA GLN A 6 31.10 12.74 -6.76
C GLN A 6 31.32 14.23 -7.06
N ALA A 7 31.90 14.58 -8.22
CA ALA A 7 32.08 15.97 -8.61
C ALA A 7 30.75 16.70 -8.87
N VAL A 8 29.75 16.03 -9.45
CA VAL A 8 28.41 16.60 -9.66
C VAL A 8 27.65 16.74 -8.33
N VAL A 9 27.67 15.73 -7.46
CA VAL A 9 27.05 15.82 -6.12
C VAL A 9 27.68 16.94 -5.28
N GLY A 10 28.99 17.17 -5.40
CA GLY A 10 29.68 18.27 -4.73
C GLY A 10 29.29 19.68 -5.20
N MET A 11 28.52 19.82 -6.29
CA MET A 11 28.00 21.11 -6.78
C MET A 11 26.53 21.37 -6.39
N VAL A 12 25.85 20.43 -5.71
CA VAL A 12 24.42 20.52 -5.34
C VAL A 12 24.24 20.42 -3.82
N SER A 13 25.10 21.09 -3.04
CA SER A 13 24.90 21.22 -1.59
C SER A 13 24.02 22.44 -1.30
N ASP A 14 22.72 22.19 -1.20
CA ASP A 14 21.75 23.20 -0.75
C ASP A 14 21.75 23.37 0.79
N THR A 15 21.07 24.40 1.31
CA THR A 15 21.03 24.66 2.75
C THR A 15 20.34 23.57 3.56
N LYS A 16 19.48 22.75 2.95
CA LYS A 16 18.80 21.66 3.64
C LYS A 16 19.70 20.45 3.79
N THR A 17 20.43 20.12 2.73
CA THR A 17 21.48 19.11 2.69
C THR A 17 22.56 19.43 3.72
N ALA A 18 22.99 20.69 3.80
CA ALA A 18 23.93 21.17 4.81
C ALA A 18 23.40 21.04 6.26
N ASP A 19 22.10 21.32 6.52
CA ASP A 19 21.49 21.09 7.84
C ASP A 19 21.49 19.62 8.23
N MET A 20 21.17 18.72 7.30
CA MET A 20 21.06 17.28 7.54
C MET A 20 22.42 16.58 7.72
N GLN A 21 23.50 17.13 7.16
CA GLN A 21 24.84 16.51 7.19
C GLN A 21 25.36 16.17 8.60
N ARG A 22 24.90 16.86 9.64
CA ARG A 22 25.27 16.58 11.05
C ARG A 22 24.66 15.29 11.62
N ASP A 23 23.60 14.77 10.98
CA ASP A 23 22.89 13.55 11.38
C ASP A 23 23.27 12.35 10.49
N ILE A 24 23.94 12.58 9.36
CA ILE A 24 24.39 11.54 8.42
C ILE A 24 25.67 10.87 8.91
N LYS A 25 25.72 9.53 8.84
CA LYS A 25 26.89 8.72 9.20
C LYS A 25 27.40 7.95 7.98
N GLU A 26 28.57 8.35 7.46
CA GLU A 26 29.22 7.67 6.34
C GLU A 26 29.99 6.42 6.80
N PRO A 27 29.62 5.20 6.36
CA PRO A 27 30.35 3.99 6.68
C PRO A 27 31.66 3.91 5.88
N ALA A 28 32.79 3.68 6.58
CA ALA A 28 34.11 3.55 5.97
C ALA A 28 34.66 2.13 6.10
N LYS A 29 35.48 1.69 5.13
CA LYS A 29 36.20 0.42 5.22
C LYS A 29 37.18 0.47 6.41
N GLY A 30 36.90 -0.31 7.45
CA GLY A 30 37.67 -0.32 8.70
C GLY A 30 36.94 0.30 9.90
N SER A 31 35.73 0.85 9.72
CA SER A 31 34.83 1.14 10.84
C SER A 31 34.50 -0.15 11.59
N ALA A 32 34.77 -0.18 12.89
CA ALA A 32 34.39 -1.30 13.75
C ALA A 32 32.88 -1.25 14.04
N LEU A 33 32.23 -2.41 14.08
CA LEU A 33 30.86 -2.51 14.58
C LEU A 33 30.83 -2.24 16.08
N THR A 34 29.80 -1.53 16.53
CA THR A 34 29.55 -1.26 17.96
C THR A 34 28.10 -1.53 18.34
N SER A 35 27.85 -1.66 19.64
CA SER A 35 26.53 -1.35 20.22
C SER A 35 26.16 0.12 20.01
N GLU A 36 24.92 0.49 20.27
CA GLU A 36 24.44 1.87 20.14
C GLU A 36 25.08 2.81 21.18
N PHE A 37 25.45 2.28 22.35
CA PHE A 37 26.28 2.95 23.35
C PHE A 37 27.80 2.81 23.11
N GLY A 38 28.22 2.40 21.91
CA GLY A 38 29.60 2.55 21.42
C GLY A 38 30.59 1.46 21.83
N VAL A 39 30.16 0.34 22.41
CA VAL A 39 31.04 -0.79 22.73
C VAL A 39 31.30 -1.63 21.50
N LYS A 40 32.57 -1.86 21.15
CA LYS A 40 32.96 -2.70 20.00
C LYS A 40 32.51 -4.15 20.18
N ILE A 41 32.06 -4.75 19.09
CA ILE A 41 31.54 -6.13 19.06
C ILE A 41 32.53 -7.05 18.33
N GLU A 42 32.85 -8.20 18.94
CA GLU A 42 33.77 -9.19 18.36
C GLU A 42 33.08 -10.26 17.48
N ASN A 43 31.82 -10.61 17.78
CA ASN A 43 31.03 -11.60 17.06
C ASN A 43 29.59 -11.11 16.91
N THR A 44 29.02 -11.23 15.70
CA THR A 44 27.66 -10.79 15.33
C THR A 44 26.66 -11.91 15.12
N ASP A 45 27.17 -13.14 15.12
CA ASP A 45 26.53 -14.31 14.54
C ASP A 45 26.04 -15.28 15.63
N ASP A 46 26.61 -15.15 16.84
CA ASP A 46 26.23 -15.89 18.04
C ASP A 46 25.67 -14.97 19.14
N TRP A 47 24.60 -15.43 19.80
CA TRP A 47 24.23 -15.01 21.15
C TRP A 47 25.22 -15.64 22.15
N LEU A 48 25.59 -14.91 23.22
CA LEU A 48 26.30 -15.47 24.36
C LEU A 48 25.53 -16.68 24.94
N LYS A 49 26.17 -17.85 24.97
CA LYS A 49 25.53 -19.13 25.32
C LYS A 49 26.43 -19.98 26.19
N VAL A 50 25.83 -20.86 26.99
CA VAL A 50 26.59 -21.92 27.68
C VAL A 50 27.08 -22.93 26.64
N GLN A 51 28.38 -23.21 26.64
CA GLN A 51 29.07 -24.01 25.64
C GLN A 51 30.17 -24.82 26.34
N ASN A 52 30.23 -26.12 26.09
CA ASN A 52 31.27 -27.02 26.59
C ASN A 52 32.22 -27.55 25.49
N GLY A 53 32.03 -27.09 24.25
CA GLY A 53 32.81 -27.50 23.08
C GLY A 53 32.22 -28.68 22.30
N THR A 54 31.20 -29.36 22.83
CA THR A 54 30.61 -30.56 22.20
C THR A 54 29.08 -30.54 22.09
N THR A 55 28.39 -29.79 22.95
CA THR A 55 26.92 -29.66 22.96
C THR A 55 26.50 -28.21 23.16
N THR A 56 25.53 -27.75 22.39
CA THR A 56 24.94 -26.40 22.53
C THR A 56 24.11 -26.31 23.81
N GLY A 57 24.42 -25.35 24.68
CA GLY A 57 23.61 -24.97 25.84
C GLY A 57 22.75 -23.72 25.60
N PRO A 58 22.01 -23.25 26.62
CA PRO A 58 21.10 -22.11 26.49
C PRO A 58 21.83 -20.78 26.26
N SER A 59 21.17 -19.87 25.55
CA SER A 59 21.52 -18.44 25.48
C SER A 59 21.36 -17.77 26.85
N LEU A 60 22.23 -16.81 27.15
CA LEU A 60 22.24 -16.09 28.42
C LEU A 60 21.55 -14.73 28.33
N LEU A 61 20.75 -14.40 29.35
CA LEU A 61 20.03 -13.13 29.44
C LEU A 61 20.97 -11.93 29.69
N GLU A 62 22.16 -12.16 30.23
CA GLU A 62 23.14 -11.09 30.47
C GLU A 62 23.64 -10.43 29.18
N ASP A 63 23.56 -11.11 28.03
CA ASP A 63 23.97 -10.60 26.71
C ASP A 63 23.28 -9.26 26.39
N HIS A 64 24.03 -8.18 26.51
CA HIS A 64 23.53 -6.83 26.25
C HIS A 64 23.45 -6.51 24.76
N PHE A 65 24.32 -7.10 23.94
CA PHE A 65 24.40 -6.78 22.52
C PHE A 65 23.29 -7.48 21.74
N ALA A 66 23.08 -8.78 21.98
CA ALA A 66 21.99 -9.51 21.34
C ALA A 66 20.62 -8.91 21.73
N ARG A 67 20.42 -8.57 23.02
CA ARG A 67 19.20 -7.88 23.47
C ARG A 67 19.03 -6.49 22.84
N GLU A 68 20.08 -5.68 22.74
CA GLU A 68 20.00 -4.37 22.10
C GLU A 68 19.63 -4.49 20.62
N LYS A 69 20.34 -5.35 19.87
CA LYS A 69 20.14 -5.58 18.44
C LYS A 69 18.71 -6.06 18.13
N ILE A 70 18.21 -7.04 18.89
CA ILE A 70 16.83 -7.53 18.75
C ILE A 70 15.82 -6.46 19.19
N SER A 71 16.02 -5.81 20.33
CA SER A 71 15.11 -4.75 20.79
C SER A 71 15.04 -3.57 19.82
N ARG A 72 16.11 -3.25 19.08
CA ARG A 72 16.08 -2.24 18.03
C ARG A 72 15.31 -2.70 16.79
N PHE A 73 15.48 -3.96 16.37
CA PHE A 73 14.72 -4.58 15.28
C PHE A 73 13.21 -4.62 15.57
N ASP A 74 12.82 -5.08 16.76
CA ASP A 74 11.43 -5.22 17.20
C ASP A 74 10.65 -3.89 17.18
N HIS A 75 11.36 -2.76 17.29
CA HIS A 75 10.80 -1.41 17.36
C HIS A 75 11.15 -0.53 16.14
N GLU A 76 11.55 -1.13 15.00
CA GLU A 76 11.80 -0.37 13.76
C GLU A 76 10.55 0.25 13.14
N ARG A 77 9.35 -0.27 13.44
CA ARG A 77 8.10 0.14 12.79
C ARG A 77 7.40 1.22 13.63
N ILE A 78 7.13 2.36 12.98
CA ILE A 78 6.21 3.39 13.47
C ILE A 78 4.85 3.24 12.77
N PRO A 79 3.77 3.84 13.29
CA PRO A 79 2.49 3.91 12.58
C PRO A 79 2.67 4.52 11.18
N GLU A 80 1.93 4.00 10.21
CA GLU A 80 1.85 4.62 8.89
C GLU A 80 0.99 5.89 8.90
N ARG A 81 0.99 6.64 7.79
CA ARG A 81 0.01 7.72 7.61
C ARG A 81 -1.35 7.09 7.35
N VAL A 82 -2.40 7.54 8.03
CA VAL A 82 -3.77 7.01 7.90
C VAL A 82 -4.28 7.01 6.45
N VAL A 83 -3.88 8.03 5.69
CA VAL A 83 -4.03 8.17 4.23
C VAL A 83 -2.67 8.49 3.62
N HIS A 84 -2.49 8.22 2.34
CA HIS A 84 -1.22 8.45 1.64
C HIS A 84 -0.03 7.66 2.24
N ALA A 85 -0.31 6.48 2.78
CA ALA A 85 0.67 5.61 3.43
C ALA A 85 1.78 5.19 2.45
N ARG A 86 1.39 4.68 1.29
CA ARG A 86 2.28 4.33 0.17
C ARG A 86 2.78 5.59 -0.56
N GLY A 87 4.10 5.70 -0.77
CA GLY A 87 4.68 6.86 -1.45
C GLY A 87 6.18 6.77 -1.75
N ALA A 88 6.72 7.84 -2.35
CA ALA A 88 8.12 8.01 -2.72
C ALA A 88 8.53 9.48 -2.55
N GLY A 89 9.75 9.73 -2.07
CA GLY A 89 10.26 11.07 -1.79
C GLY A 89 11.53 11.40 -2.58
N ALA A 90 11.73 12.68 -2.87
CA ALA A 90 12.94 13.22 -3.49
C ALA A 90 13.20 14.66 -3.05
N HIS A 91 14.47 15.05 -3.04
CA HIS A 91 14.94 16.42 -2.82
C HIS A 91 15.05 17.17 -4.15
N GLY A 92 15.07 18.50 -4.05
CA GLY A 92 15.48 19.38 -5.13
C GLY A 92 15.28 20.84 -4.76
N HIS A 93 14.88 21.66 -5.72
CA HIS A 93 14.78 23.11 -5.52
C HIS A 93 13.61 23.76 -6.26
N PHE A 94 13.20 24.92 -5.74
CA PHE A 94 12.22 25.82 -6.32
C PHE A 94 12.84 27.22 -6.52
N LYS A 95 12.44 27.89 -7.59
CA LYS A 95 12.89 29.23 -7.92
C LYS A 95 11.85 29.98 -8.74
N VAL A 96 11.60 31.26 -8.45
CA VAL A 96 10.79 32.14 -9.31
C VAL A 96 11.62 32.74 -10.44
N TYR A 97 10.99 32.97 -11.58
CA TYR A 97 11.66 33.53 -12.76
C TYR A 97 11.94 35.04 -12.64
N ASP A 98 11.02 35.76 -12.00
CA ASP A 98 11.10 37.21 -11.74
C ASP A 98 10.21 37.58 -10.53
N ASP A 99 10.06 38.88 -10.27
CA ASP A 99 9.30 39.42 -9.13
C ASP A 99 7.78 39.57 -9.40
N ARG A 100 7.24 39.03 -10.51
CA ARG A 100 5.87 39.36 -10.96
C ARG A 100 4.78 39.07 -9.94
N ALA A 101 4.97 38.12 -9.02
CA ALA A 101 3.99 37.80 -7.99
C ALA A 101 3.92 38.86 -6.87
N SER A 102 4.81 39.85 -6.83
CA SER A 102 4.85 40.95 -5.84
C SER A 102 3.56 41.76 -5.77
N LYS A 103 2.82 41.86 -6.89
CA LYS A 103 1.46 42.44 -6.95
C LYS A 103 0.43 41.68 -6.09
N TYR A 104 0.66 40.39 -5.82
CA TYR A 104 -0.24 39.51 -5.07
C TYR A 104 0.28 39.18 -3.67
N THR A 105 1.60 39.03 -3.50
CA THR A 105 2.22 38.59 -2.23
C THR A 105 3.51 39.35 -1.91
N PHE A 106 3.80 39.59 -0.64
CA PHE A 106 5.14 39.99 -0.20
C PHE A 106 6.05 38.81 0.19
N ALA A 107 5.58 37.56 0.07
CA ALA A 107 6.35 36.37 0.45
C ALA A 107 7.64 36.24 -0.38
N PRO A 108 8.85 36.29 0.23
CA PRO A 108 10.11 36.29 -0.53
C PRO A 108 10.34 35.03 -1.37
N VAL A 109 9.70 33.90 -1.02
CA VAL A 109 9.78 32.65 -1.80
C VAL A 109 9.11 32.79 -3.18
N LEU A 110 8.15 33.70 -3.32
CA LEU A 110 7.45 33.96 -4.58
C LEU A 110 7.88 35.25 -5.29
N THR A 111 8.84 36.02 -4.74
CA THR A 111 9.19 37.36 -5.24
C THR A 111 10.68 37.62 -5.43
N ASP A 112 11.58 36.79 -4.90
CA ASP A 112 13.03 36.93 -5.06
C ASP A 112 13.60 35.95 -6.11
N PRO A 113 13.83 36.37 -7.38
CA PRO A 113 14.42 35.53 -8.43
C PRO A 113 15.94 35.32 -8.28
N SER A 114 16.60 35.96 -7.31
CA SER A 114 17.99 35.61 -6.97
C SER A 114 18.05 34.34 -6.12
N ARG A 115 16.96 34.03 -5.40
CA ARG A 115 16.88 32.93 -4.44
C ARG A 115 16.61 31.58 -5.09
N THR A 116 17.29 30.56 -4.57
CA THR A 116 16.95 29.16 -4.80
C THR A 116 16.51 28.57 -3.46
N THR A 117 15.27 28.11 -3.36
CA THR A 117 14.70 27.54 -2.14
C THR A 117 14.79 26.01 -2.21
N PRO A 118 15.46 25.32 -1.28
CA PRO A 118 15.44 23.86 -1.25
C PRO A 118 14.01 23.35 -1.04
N VAL A 119 13.67 22.23 -1.66
CA VAL A 119 12.39 21.55 -1.44
C VAL A 119 12.57 20.06 -1.19
N PHE A 120 11.67 19.48 -0.39
CA PHE A 120 11.45 18.04 -0.35
C PHE A 120 10.03 17.74 -0.80
N THR A 121 9.89 16.82 -1.74
CA THR A 121 8.59 16.41 -2.28
C THR A 121 8.33 14.94 -1.98
N ARG A 122 7.11 14.62 -1.55
CA ARG A 122 6.62 13.25 -1.41
C ARG A 122 5.39 13.04 -2.28
N PHE A 123 5.51 12.12 -3.22
CA PHE A 123 4.40 11.58 -3.99
C PHE A 123 3.79 10.37 -3.29
N SER A 124 2.52 10.08 -3.54
CA SER A 124 1.80 8.99 -2.87
C SER A 124 0.51 8.62 -3.60
N THR A 125 -0.02 7.41 -3.37
CA THR A 125 -1.45 7.10 -3.55
C THR A 125 -2.25 7.65 -2.34
N VAL A 126 -3.52 7.28 -2.12
CA VAL A 126 -4.32 7.67 -0.94
C VAL A 126 -4.76 6.46 -0.12
N GLN A 127 -5.41 5.49 -0.77
CA GLN A 127 -6.16 4.40 -0.13
C GLN A 127 -5.23 3.38 0.52
N GLY A 128 -4.29 2.86 -0.28
CA GLY A 128 -3.51 1.68 0.08
C GLY A 128 -2.49 1.93 1.20
N SER A 129 -2.38 0.95 2.10
CA SER A 129 -1.37 0.90 3.18
C SER A 129 0.06 0.86 2.61
N ARG A 130 1.11 1.02 3.45
CA ARG A 130 2.51 1.20 2.99
C ARG A 130 3.03 0.17 1.97
N GLY A 131 2.54 -1.07 2.04
CA GLY A 131 2.92 -2.19 1.17
C GLY A 131 2.13 -2.29 -0.15
N SER A 132 1.15 -1.42 -0.39
CA SER A 132 0.35 -1.41 -1.63
C SER A 132 1.16 -1.00 -2.86
N ALA A 133 0.58 -1.21 -4.05
CA ALA A 133 1.23 -0.95 -5.33
C ALA A 133 1.10 0.51 -5.81
N ASP A 134 2.10 0.98 -6.57
CA ASP A 134 2.18 2.36 -7.08
C ASP A 134 1.18 2.70 -8.21
N THR A 135 0.77 1.70 -9.01
CA THR A 135 0.01 1.88 -10.27
C THR A 135 -1.49 1.59 -10.15
N VAL A 136 -2.05 1.59 -8.95
CA VAL A 136 -3.50 1.46 -8.72
C VAL A 136 -4.31 2.63 -9.31
N ARG A 137 -5.63 2.47 -9.47
CA ARG A 137 -6.53 3.60 -9.71
C ARG A 137 -6.77 4.31 -8.39
N ASP A 138 -6.26 5.53 -8.27
CA ASP A 138 -6.35 6.34 -7.05
C ASP A 138 -6.00 7.80 -7.39
N VAL A 139 -6.30 8.73 -6.49
CA VAL A 139 -5.71 10.07 -6.51
C VAL A 139 -4.23 9.95 -6.18
N ARG A 140 -3.37 10.83 -6.70
CA ARG A 140 -1.98 10.94 -6.24
C ARG A 140 -1.76 12.19 -5.40
N GLY A 141 -1.25 12.00 -4.19
CA GLY A 141 -0.77 13.10 -3.36
C GLY A 141 0.52 13.70 -3.93
N PHE A 142 0.59 15.03 -3.99
CA PHE A 142 1.75 15.84 -4.37
C PHE A 142 2.02 16.82 -3.22
N ALA A 143 2.76 16.37 -2.21
CA ALA A 143 3.12 17.20 -1.05
C ALA A 143 4.54 17.76 -1.20
N ALA A 144 4.68 19.08 -1.20
CA ALA A 144 5.96 19.78 -1.29
C ALA A 144 6.20 20.63 -0.03
N LYS A 145 7.40 20.53 0.54
CA LYS A 145 7.90 21.33 1.66
C LYS A 145 8.99 22.26 1.14
N PHE A 146 8.80 23.56 1.30
CA PHE A 146 9.71 24.62 0.90
C PHE A 146 10.48 25.11 2.14
N TYR A 147 11.79 24.91 2.15
CA TYR A 147 12.66 25.32 3.25
C TYR A 147 13.08 26.79 3.06
N THR A 148 12.17 27.72 3.32
CA THR A 148 12.40 29.16 3.12
C THR A 148 13.26 29.75 4.25
N GLN A 149 13.72 31.00 4.07
CA GLN A 149 14.41 31.73 5.14
C GLN A 149 13.43 32.32 6.18
N GLU A 150 12.14 32.34 5.86
CA GLU A 150 11.05 32.89 6.67
C GLU A 150 10.26 31.80 7.43
N GLY A 151 10.68 30.53 7.32
CA GLY A 151 10.00 29.35 7.87
C GLY A 151 9.82 28.23 6.85
N ASN A 152 9.28 27.09 7.29
CA ASN A 152 8.82 26.07 6.36
C ASN A 152 7.44 26.46 5.81
N TRP A 153 7.28 26.41 4.50
CA TRP A 153 5.98 26.46 3.83
C TRP A 153 5.68 25.09 3.24
N ASP A 154 4.50 24.54 3.49
CA ASP A 154 4.06 23.29 2.85
C ASP A 154 2.87 23.56 1.93
N ILE A 155 2.89 22.96 0.74
CA ILE A 155 1.67 22.79 -0.05
C ILE A 155 1.39 21.30 -0.15
N VAL A 156 0.28 20.89 0.46
CA VAL A 156 -0.13 19.49 0.57
C VAL A 156 -1.20 19.23 -0.50
N GLY A 157 -0.77 19.13 -1.74
CA GLY A 157 -1.62 19.02 -2.92
C GLY A 157 -1.93 17.59 -3.38
N ASN A 158 -2.70 17.49 -4.46
CA ASN A 158 -2.98 16.26 -5.22
C ASN A 158 -2.71 16.49 -6.72
N ASP A 159 -2.76 15.43 -7.52
CA ASP A 159 -2.65 15.45 -9.00
C ASP A 159 -3.97 15.80 -9.73
N ILE A 160 -5.05 16.01 -8.97
CA ILE A 160 -6.38 16.39 -9.42
C ILE A 160 -6.77 17.73 -8.74
N PRO A 161 -7.37 18.71 -9.46
CA PRO A 161 -7.58 20.07 -8.93
C PRO A 161 -8.72 20.24 -7.92
N VAL A 162 -9.46 19.16 -7.63
CA VAL A 162 -10.63 19.15 -6.76
C VAL A 162 -10.57 17.99 -5.76
N PHE A 163 -11.52 17.95 -4.82
CA PHE A 163 -11.67 16.87 -3.85
C PHE A 163 -13.07 16.24 -3.89
N PHE A 164 -13.24 15.08 -3.26
CA PHE A 164 -14.51 14.34 -3.21
C PHE A 164 -15.59 15.00 -2.35
N ILE A 165 -15.18 15.81 -1.37
CA ILE A 165 -16.05 16.35 -0.33
C ILE A 165 -15.80 17.83 -0.08
N GLN A 166 -16.82 18.51 0.43
CA GLN A 166 -16.82 19.95 0.68
C GLN A 166 -16.32 20.32 2.07
N ASP A 167 -16.68 19.55 3.10
CA ASP A 167 -16.38 19.84 4.51
C ASP A 167 -15.51 18.74 5.11
N ALA A 168 -14.45 19.14 5.85
CA ALA A 168 -13.53 18.22 6.50
C ALA A 168 -14.20 17.24 7.49
N ILE A 169 -15.38 17.55 8.04
CA ILE A 169 -16.14 16.63 8.91
C ILE A 169 -16.66 15.38 8.18
N LYS A 170 -16.55 15.33 6.84
CA LYS A 170 -16.87 14.14 6.03
C LYS A 170 -15.63 13.37 5.59
N PHE A 171 -14.44 13.81 5.98
CA PHE A 171 -13.19 13.13 5.65
C PHE A 171 -13.11 11.71 6.24
N PRO A 172 -13.48 11.45 7.52
CA PRO A 172 -13.46 10.08 8.05
C PRO A 172 -14.41 9.15 7.30
N ASP A 173 -15.62 9.61 6.96
CA ASP A 173 -16.63 8.80 6.28
C ASP A 173 -16.20 8.46 4.84
N LEU A 174 -15.71 9.44 4.07
CA LEU A 174 -15.13 9.21 2.75
C LEU A 174 -13.96 8.21 2.82
N ILE A 175 -13.04 8.41 3.78
CA ILE A 175 -11.85 7.57 3.90
C ILE A 175 -12.22 6.16 4.36
N HIS A 176 -13.18 5.99 5.27
CA HIS A 176 -13.70 4.67 5.64
C HIS A 176 -14.43 3.99 4.49
N ALA A 177 -15.15 4.75 3.65
CA ALA A 177 -15.86 4.22 2.50
C ALA A 177 -14.92 3.73 1.38
N VAL A 178 -13.79 4.41 1.14
CA VAL A 178 -12.80 4.00 0.12
C VAL A 178 -11.74 3.03 0.64
N LYS A 179 -11.50 2.98 1.95
CA LYS A 179 -10.58 2.02 2.58
C LYS A 179 -11.14 0.59 2.50
N PRO A 180 -10.28 -0.43 2.69
CA PRO A 180 -10.73 -1.82 2.74
C PRO A 180 -11.82 -2.00 3.81
N GLU A 181 -12.84 -2.80 3.51
CA GLU A 181 -14.06 -2.86 4.32
C GLU A 181 -13.81 -3.49 5.70
N PRO A 182 -14.43 -2.97 6.79
CA PRO A 182 -13.99 -3.22 8.16
C PRO A 182 -14.18 -4.67 8.64
N GLN A 183 -15.01 -5.46 7.96
CA GLN A 183 -15.27 -6.86 8.31
C GLN A 183 -14.17 -7.84 7.85
N ASN A 184 -13.38 -7.48 6.83
CA ASN A 184 -12.44 -8.39 6.16
C ASN A 184 -11.13 -7.74 5.67
N GLU A 185 -11.00 -6.41 5.74
CA GLU A 185 -9.87 -5.63 5.20
C GLU A 185 -9.67 -5.82 3.68
N VAL A 186 -10.76 -5.95 2.92
CA VAL A 186 -10.76 -6.07 1.44
C VAL A 186 -11.59 -4.93 0.81
N PRO A 187 -11.17 -4.32 -0.30
CA PRO A 187 -9.95 -4.53 -1.08
C PRO A 187 -8.82 -3.53 -0.75
N THR A 188 -7.56 -3.96 -0.92
CA THR A 188 -6.39 -3.07 -0.80
C THR A 188 -6.14 -2.29 -2.09
N GLY A 189 -5.96 -0.98 -1.97
CA GLY A 189 -5.53 -0.08 -3.05
C GLY A 189 -6.56 0.12 -4.15
N GLN A 190 -7.85 -0.03 -3.87
CA GLN A 190 -8.92 -0.04 -4.87
C GLN A 190 -10.17 0.65 -4.30
N SER A 191 -10.90 1.36 -5.15
CA SER A 191 -12.25 1.88 -4.89
C SER A 191 -13.36 0.95 -5.39
N ALA A 192 -13.00 -0.15 -6.06
CA ALA A 192 -13.90 -1.10 -6.72
C ALA A 192 -14.56 -2.07 -5.71
N HIS A 193 -15.42 -1.54 -4.84
CA HIS A 193 -16.20 -2.30 -3.85
C HIS A 193 -17.44 -1.53 -3.37
N ASN A 194 -18.33 -2.19 -2.63
CA ASN A 194 -19.65 -1.68 -2.26
C ASN A 194 -19.59 -0.34 -1.51
N ASN A 195 -18.85 -0.26 -0.40
CA ASN A 195 -18.90 0.90 0.50
C ASN A 195 -18.52 2.22 -0.17
N PHE A 196 -17.56 2.22 -1.11
CA PHE A 196 -17.15 3.44 -1.80
C PHE A 196 -18.26 3.95 -2.72
N TRP A 197 -18.81 3.07 -3.56
CA TRP A 197 -19.82 3.41 -4.56
C TRP A 197 -21.19 3.70 -3.93
N ASP A 198 -21.50 3.12 -2.77
CA ASP A 198 -22.62 3.55 -1.92
C ASP A 198 -22.42 5.00 -1.44
N PHE A 199 -21.29 5.31 -0.80
CA PHE A 199 -21.00 6.65 -0.31
C PHE A 199 -21.07 7.70 -1.42
N VAL A 200 -20.45 7.46 -2.58
CA VAL A 200 -20.49 8.43 -3.69
C VAL A 200 -21.83 8.45 -4.44
N GLY A 201 -22.63 7.38 -4.35
CA GLY A 201 -24.03 7.36 -4.79
C GLY A 201 -24.95 8.21 -3.90
N LEU A 202 -24.67 8.26 -2.60
CA LEU A 202 -25.42 9.04 -1.60
C LEU A 202 -24.89 10.47 -1.40
N GLN A 203 -23.64 10.76 -1.77
CA GLN A 203 -23.01 12.08 -1.66
C GLN A 203 -22.69 12.66 -3.06
N PRO A 204 -23.67 13.29 -3.73
CA PRO A 204 -23.50 13.81 -5.09
C PRO A 204 -22.42 14.91 -5.22
N GLU A 205 -21.99 15.56 -4.13
CA GLU A 205 -20.84 16.49 -4.14
C GLU A 205 -19.54 15.85 -4.69
N SER A 206 -19.43 14.52 -4.63
CA SER A 206 -18.31 13.74 -5.18
C SER A 206 -18.33 13.57 -6.71
N ALA A 207 -19.44 13.89 -7.39
CA ALA A 207 -19.66 13.55 -8.80
C ALA A 207 -18.57 14.12 -9.75
N HIS A 208 -18.10 15.35 -9.50
CA HIS A 208 -17.01 15.95 -10.26
C HIS A 208 -15.68 15.19 -10.03
N MET A 209 -15.36 14.84 -8.80
CA MET A 209 -14.13 14.12 -8.45
C MET A 209 -14.09 12.70 -9.03
N ILE A 210 -15.25 12.01 -9.09
CA ILE A 210 -15.34 10.68 -9.73
C ILE A 210 -14.95 10.75 -11.21
N MET A 211 -15.39 11.76 -11.95
CA MET A 211 -14.98 11.91 -13.36
C MET A 211 -13.45 12.02 -13.51
N TRP A 212 -12.76 12.71 -12.59
CA TRP A 212 -11.30 12.81 -12.60
C TRP A 212 -10.62 11.46 -12.29
N VAL A 213 -10.92 10.82 -11.16
CA VAL A 213 -10.21 9.58 -10.74
C VAL A 213 -10.56 8.37 -11.61
N MET A 214 -11.71 8.38 -12.28
CA MET A 214 -12.11 7.36 -13.26
C MET A 214 -11.52 7.61 -14.66
N SER A 215 -11.07 8.84 -14.96
CA SER A 215 -10.25 9.08 -16.15
C SER A 215 -8.84 8.48 -15.99
N ASP A 216 -8.02 8.53 -17.03
CA ASP A 216 -6.63 8.04 -16.91
C ASP A 216 -5.77 8.89 -15.95
N ARG A 217 -6.26 10.08 -15.51
CA ARG A 217 -5.63 10.85 -14.43
C ARG A 217 -5.44 10.01 -13.16
N GLY A 218 -6.35 9.08 -12.86
CA GLY A 218 -6.23 8.17 -11.72
C GLY A 218 -5.17 7.07 -11.87
N VAL A 219 -4.55 6.93 -13.06
CA VAL A 219 -3.51 5.92 -13.36
C VAL A 219 -2.33 6.55 -14.13
N PRO A 220 -1.63 7.55 -13.56
CA PRO A 220 -0.52 8.22 -14.23
C PRO A 220 0.60 7.24 -14.58
N ARG A 221 1.36 7.53 -15.65
CA ARG A 221 2.51 6.72 -16.10
C ARG A 221 3.73 6.91 -15.20
N SER A 222 3.85 8.08 -14.59
CA SER A 222 4.94 8.45 -13.69
C SER A 222 4.50 9.65 -12.87
N TYR A 223 4.96 9.77 -11.62
CA TYR A 223 4.84 11.00 -10.85
C TYR A 223 5.39 12.22 -11.61
N ARG A 224 6.39 12.01 -12.47
CA ARG A 224 7.05 13.05 -13.30
C ARG A 224 6.21 13.50 -14.50
N MET A 225 5.06 12.86 -14.73
CA MET A 225 4.17 13.02 -15.88
C MET A 225 2.71 13.25 -15.45
N MET A 226 2.51 13.86 -14.28
CA MET A 226 1.21 14.31 -13.78
C MET A 226 1.30 15.77 -13.33
N GLN A 227 0.16 16.46 -13.34
CA GLN A 227 0.04 17.79 -12.73
C GLN A 227 0.06 17.68 -11.20
N GLY A 228 0.19 18.81 -10.54
CA GLY A 228 -0.07 18.98 -9.12
C GLY A 228 -0.94 20.21 -8.90
N PHE A 229 -1.74 20.19 -7.84
CA PHE A 229 -2.68 21.24 -7.50
C PHE A 229 -2.77 21.40 -5.97
N GLY A 230 -2.83 22.64 -5.49
CA GLY A 230 -3.09 22.92 -4.06
C GLY A 230 -4.49 22.50 -3.60
N VAL A 231 -5.41 22.24 -4.54
CA VAL A 231 -6.85 21.92 -4.39
C VAL A 231 -7.65 23.03 -3.70
N ASN A 232 -7.34 23.35 -2.45
CA ASN A 232 -8.04 24.38 -1.69
C ASN A 232 -7.71 25.79 -2.19
N THR A 233 -8.60 26.74 -1.88
CA THR A 233 -8.31 28.16 -2.06
C THR A 233 -7.50 28.68 -0.88
N PHE A 234 -6.35 29.28 -1.16
CA PHE A 234 -5.52 29.99 -0.18
C PHE A 234 -5.66 31.51 -0.40
N SER A 235 -4.96 32.30 0.41
CA SER A 235 -4.80 33.73 0.17
C SER A 235 -3.33 34.14 0.03
N LEU A 236 -3.10 35.18 -0.75
CA LEU A 236 -1.86 35.94 -0.83
C LEU A 236 -2.15 37.37 -0.38
N VAL A 237 -1.20 37.99 0.33
CA VAL A 237 -1.29 39.38 0.78
C VAL A 237 -0.05 40.13 0.29
N ASN A 238 -0.25 41.21 -0.46
CA ASN A 238 0.85 42.02 -1.02
C ASN A 238 1.38 43.05 0.00
N ALA A 239 2.45 43.77 -0.37
CA ALA A 239 3.09 44.74 0.53
C ALA A 239 2.21 45.96 0.88
N ALA A 240 1.12 46.21 0.13
CA ALA A 240 0.11 47.22 0.47
C ALA A 240 -0.99 46.70 1.42
N GLY A 241 -0.94 45.41 1.78
CA GLY A 241 -1.94 44.74 2.61
C GLY A 241 -3.18 44.26 1.83
N GLU A 242 -3.15 44.23 0.50
CA GLU A 242 -4.29 43.81 -0.32
C GLU A 242 -4.33 42.28 -0.46
N ARG A 243 -5.50 41.68 -0.22
CA ARG A 243 -5.72 40.24 -0.32
C ARG A 243 -6.12 39.81 -1.73
N HIS A 244 -5.52 38.71 -2.18
CA HIS A 244 -5.89 37.96 -3.37
C HIS A 244 -6.13 36.50 -2.99
N PHE A 245 -7.20 35.89 -3.50
CA PHE A 245 -7.40 34.44 -3.40
C PHE A 245 -6.51 33.74 -4.43
N VAL A 246 -5.96 32.57 -4.08
CA VAL A 246 -5.02 31.83 -4.93
C VAL A 246 -5.32 30.33 -4.98
N LYS A 247 -5.12 29.71 -6.16
CA LYS A 247 -4.88 28.27 -6.29
C LYS A 247 -3.51 28.01 -6.93
N PHE A 248 -2.78 27.04 -6.39
CA PHE A 248 -1.42 26.67 -6.80
C PHE A 248 -1.42 25.51 -7.80
N HIS A 249 -0.56 25.57 -8.82
CA HIS A 249 -0.50 24.64 -9.95
C HIS A 249 0.95 24.20 -10.27
N TRP A 250 1.12 22.93 -10.62
CA TRP A 250 2.36 22.34 -11.11
C TRP A 250 2.10 21.69 -12.45
N ILE A 251 2.74 22.19 -13.51
CA ILE A 251 2.54 21.70 -14.87
C ILE A 251 3.83 20.97 -15.32
N PRO A 252 3.79 19.64 -15.54
CA PRO A 252 4.99 18.85 -15.83
C PRO A 252 5.60 19.21 -17.18
N GLU A 253 6.92 19.41 -17.24
CA GLU A 253 7.60 19.72 -18.50
C GLU A 253 7.65 18.51 -19.45
N LEU A 254 7.59 17.30 -18.91
CA LEU A 254 7.43 16.06 -19.67
C LEU A 254 5.99 15.84 -20.17
N GLY A 255 5.06 16.73 -19.81
CA GLY A 255 3.64 16.63 -20.13
C GLY A 255 2.88 15.63 -19.25
N VAL A 256 1.56 15.54 -19.46
CA VAL A 256 0.67 14.64 -18.71
C VAL A 256 0.47 13.34 -19.47
N HIS A 257 0.78 12.20 -18.83
CA HIS A 257 0.74 10.87 -19.45
C HIS A 257 0.29 9.80 -18.46
N SER A 258 -0.52 8.85 -18.94
CA SER A 258 -1.11 7.79 -18.11
C SER A 258 -1.02 6.38 -18.70
N LEU A 259 -1.12 5.39 -17.83
CA LEU A 259 -1.24 3.97 -18.18
C LEU A 259 -2.66 3.68 -18.70
N VAL A 260 -2.83 2.53 -19.36
CA VAL A 260 -4.17 1.94 -19.58
C VAL A 260 -4.50 0.94 -18.47
N TRP A 261 -5.78 0.65 -18.23
CA TRP A 261 -6.18 -0.05 -16.99
C TRP A 261 -5.58 -1.47 -16.83
N ASP A 262 -5.65 -2.30 -17.86
CA ASP A 262 -5.06 -3.66 -17.86
C ASP A 262 -3.53 -3.63 -17.63
N GLU A 263 -2.85 -2.62 -18.16
CA GLU A 263 -1.42 -2.41 -17.92
C GLU A 263 -1.15 -2.01 -16.46
N ALA A 264 -1.93 -1.06 -15.93
CA ALA A 264 -1.79 -0.55 -14.57
C ALA A 264 -2.00 -1.64 -13.51
N LEU A 265 -3.02 -2.50 -13.70
CA LEU A 265 -3.27 -3.70 -12.89
C LEU A 265 -2.14 -4.73 -13.03
N LYS A 266 -1.65 -5.00 -14.24
CA LYS A 266 -0.53 -5.93 -14.45
C LYS A 266 0.75 -5.44 -13.79
N ILE A 267 1.06 -4.13 -13.87
CA ILE A 267 2.22 -3.56 -13.17
C ILE A 267 2.06 -3.70 -11.65
N ALA A 268 0.86 -3.53 -11.10
CA ALA A 268 0.65 -3.62 -9.65
C ALA A 268 1.06 -4.99 -9.07
N GLY A 269 0.93 -6.09 -9.83
CA GLY A 269 1.45 -7.41 -9.47
C GLY A 269 2.89 -7.68 -9.91
N GLN A 270 3.35 -7.12 -11.03
CA GLN A 270 4.66 -7.42 -11.63
C GLN A 270 5.81 -6.54 -11.09
N ASP A 271 5.51 -5.30 -10.70
CA ASP A 271 6.43 -4.32 -10.11
C ASP A 271 5.66 -3.29 -9.27
N PRO A 272 5.22 -3.65 -8.04
CA PRO A 272 4.45 -2.73 -7.18
C PRO A 272 5.21 -1.45 -6.80
N ASP A 273 6.52 -1.40 -7.03
CA ASP A 273 7.40 -0.24 -6.83
C ASP A 273 7.67 0.59 -8.10
N PHE A 274 6.88 0.41 -9.16
CA PHE A 274 7.13 1.01 -10.48
C PHE A 274 7.33 2.53 -10.46
N HIS A 275 6.47 3.32 -9.79
CA HIS A 275 6.61 4.78 -9.74
C HIS A 275 7.74 5.24 -8.82
N ARG A 276 7.94 4.55 -7.69
CA ARG A 276 9.08 4.78 -6.79
C ARG A 276 10.42 4.55 -7.52
N LYS A 277 10.50 3.48 -8.32
CA LYS A 277 11.68 3.15 -9.14
C LYS A 277 11.86 4.11 -10.31
N ASP A 278 10.79 4.46 -11.03
CA ASP A 278 10.82 5.42 -12.14
C ASP A 278 11.36 6.79 -11.70
N LEU A 279 10.90 7.33 -10.55
CA LEU A 279 11.40 8.59 -10.00
C LEU A 279 12.89 8.50 -9.62
N ASN A 280 13.28 7.45 -8.89
CA ASN A 280 14.65 7.28 -8.41
C ASN A 280 15.64 7.06 -9.58
N GLU A 281 15.30 6.18 -10.51
CA GLU A 281 16.10 5.87 -11.71
C GLU A 281 16.26 7.09 -12.61
N ALA A 282 15.19 7.85 -12.87
CA ALA A 282 15.25 9.05 -13.69
C ALA A 282 16.26 10.06 -13.11
N ILE A 283 16.18 10.34 -11.80
CA ILE A 283 17.12 11.23 -11.12
C ILE A 283 18.55 10.68 -11.18
N GLN A 284 18.77 9.39 -10.85
CA GLN A 284 20.11 8.78 -10.89
C GLN A 284 20.76 8.73 -12.28
N ASN A 285 19.95 8.77 -13.33
CA ASN A 285 20.35 8.80 -14.73
C ASN A 285 20.44 10.23 -15.31
N GLY A 286 20.32 11.28 -14.48
CA GLY A 286 20.45 12.67 -14.91
C GLY A 286 19.25 13.23 -15.65
N CYS A 287 18.07 12.61 -15.47
CA CYS A 287 16.77 13.09 -15.96
C CYS A 287 15.95 13.63 -14.77
N PRO A 288 16.27 14.83 -14.22
CA PRO A 288 15.53 15.40 -13.11
C PRO A 288 14.06 15.62 -13.48
N ALA A 289 13.17 15.49 -12.49
CA ALA A 289 11.75 15.74 -12.69
C ALA A 289 11.48 17.25 -12.59
N LYS A 290 10.71 17.80 -13.53
CA LYS A 290 10.52 19.25 -13.68
C LYS A 290 9.06 19.62 -13.88
N TRP A 291 8.64 20.67 -13.19
CA TRP A 291 7.34 21.31 -13.34
C TRP A 291 7.51 22.82 -13.41
N LYS A 292 6.61 23.47 -14.15
CA LYS A 292 6.37 24.91 -14.04
C LYS A 292 5.39 25.15 -12.90
N PHE A 293 5.76 26.02 -11.98
CA PHE A 293 4.90 26.46 -10.89
C PHE A 293 4.09 27.67 -11.34
N GLY A 294 2.78 27.62 -11.12
CA GLY A 294 1.85 28.67 -11.51
C GLY A 294 0.79 28.95 -10.44
N ILE A 295 0.19 30.13 -10.56
CA ILE A 295 -0.88 30.61 -9.68
C ILE A 295 -2.08 31.06 -10.51
N GLN A 296 -3.28 30.67 -10.11
CA GLN A 296 -4.50 31.39 -10.47
C GLN A 296 -4.78 32.40 -9.36
N THR A 297 -5.12 33.64 -9.69
CA THR A 297 -5.43 34.67 -8.67
C THR A 297 -6.76 35.36 -8.93
N ILE A 298 -7.54 35.58 -7.87
CA ILE A 298 -8.80 36.31 -7.88
C ILE A 298 -8.69 37.46 -6.87
N PRO A 299 -8.87 38.74 -7.27
CA PRO A 299 -8.93 39.85 -6.32
C PRO A 299 -10.08 39.66 -5.32
N GLU A 300 -9.90 40.02 -4.05
CA GLU A 300 -10.91 39.84 -2.99
C GLU A 300 -12.30 40.39 -3.38
N ALA A 301 -12.36 41.55 -4.05
CA ALA A 301 -13.60 42.16 -4.51
C ALA A 301 -14.41 41.32 -5.53
N LYS A 302 -13.86 40.22 -6.06
CA LYS A 302 -14.48 39.33 -7.06
C LYS A 302 -14.82 37.94 -6.53
N GLU A 303 -14.75 37.72 -5.21
CA GLU A 303 -15.03 36.43 -4.55
C GLU A 303 -16.33 35.76 -5.01
N HIS A 304 -17.36 36.56 -5.29
CA HIS A 304 -18.70 36.07 -5.57
C HIS A 304 -19.12 36.13 -7.06
N ASP A 305 -18.25 36.61 -7.96
CA ASP A 305 -18.54 36.84 -9.39
C ASP A 305 -18.81 35.54 -10.20
N PHE A 306 -18.53 34.37 -9.62
CA PHE A 306 -18.55 33.08 -10.31
C PHE A 306 -19.86 32.29 -10.06
N GLU A 307 -20.24 31.43 -11.01
CA GLU A 307 -21.40 30.51 -10.88
C GLU A 307 -21.23 29.53 -9.69
N PHE A 308 -19.99 29.21 -9.35
CA PHE A 308 -19.59 28.37 -8.22
C PHE A 308 -19.08 29.22 -7.04
N ASP A 309 -18.97 28.61 -5.87
CA ASP A 309 -18.24 29.22 -4.76
C ASP A 309 -16.73 29.00 -4.94
N ILE A 310 -15.91 30.05 -4.82
CA ILE A 310 -14.46 29.89 -4.99
C ILE A 310 -13.82 29.14 -3.81
N LEU A 311 -14.53 29.01 -2.68
CA LEU A 311 -14.10 28.29 -1.48
C LEU A 311 -14.55 26.82 -1.45
N ASP A 312 -15.27 26.35 -2.48
CA ASP A 312 -15.70 24.96 -2.60
C ASP A 312 -14.58 24.09 -3.19
N ALA A 313 -14.02 23.18 -2.38
CA ALA A 313 -12.96 22.27 -2.78
C ALA A 313 -13.38 21.23 -3.85
N THR A 314 -14.68 21.04 -4.10
CA THR A 314 -15.19 20.23 -5.22
C THR A 314 -15.18 20.99 -6.54
N LYS A 315 -14.77 22.27 -6.56
CA LYS A 315 -14.79 23.15 -7.72
C LYS A 315 -13.39 23.59 -8.15
N LEU A 316 -13.09 23.39 -9.43
CA LEU A 316 -11.95 24.01 -10.11
C LEU A 316 -12.33 25.43 -10.55
N TRP A 317 -11.34 26.28 -10.75
CA TRP A 317 -11.51 27.57 -11.42
C TRP A 317 -11.13 27.35 -12.90
N PRO A 318 -12.06 27.44 -13.86
CA PRO A 318 -11.74 27.22 -15.27
C PRO A 318 -10.66 28.19 -15.74
N GLU A 319 -9.64 27.69 -16.44
CA GLU A 319 -8.47 28.48 -16.85
C GLU A 319 -8.85 29.56 -17.89
N GLU A 320 -9.96 29.38 -18.61
CA GLU A 320 -10.56 30.41 -19.47
C GLU A 320 -11.11 31.62 -18.68
N LEU A 321 -11.49 31.43 -17.42
CA LEU A 321 -12.02 32.50 -16.55
C LEU A 321 -10.93 33.10 -15.65
N VAL A 322 -10.01 32.26 -15.17
CA VAL A 322 -8.88 32.65 -14.33
C VAL A 322 -7.61 31.94 -14.85
N PRO A 323 -6.84 32.57 -15.76
CA PRO A 323 -5.65 31.96 -16.32
C PRO A 323 -4.58 31.62 -15.27
N VAL A 324 -3.84 30.54 -15.48
CA VAL A 324 -2.66 30.20 -14.67
C VAL A 324 -1.49 31.10 -15.07
N GLU A 325 -1.07 31.99 -14.17
CA GLU A 325 0.15 32.77 -14.33
C GLU A 325 1.36 31.94 -13.87
N ILE A 326 2.23 31.57 -14.83
CA ILE A 326 3.48 30.85 -14.53
C ILE A 326 4.48 31.81 -13.89
N ILE A 327 4.98 31.45 -12.71
CA ILE A 327 5.88 32.29 -11.90
C ILE A 327 7.24 31.64 -11.59
N GLY A 328 7.39 30.31 -11.67
CA GLY A 328 8.65 29.66 -11.31
C GLY A 328 8.89 28.27 -11.90
N GLU A 329 10.09 27.75 -11.62
CA GLU A 329 10.53 26.38 -11.89
C GLU A 329 10.59 25.56 -10.60
N PHE A 330 10.20 24.29 -10.69
CA PHE A 330 10.20 23.33 -9.60
C PHE A 330 10.89 22.05 -10.08
N VAL A 331 12.02 21.69 -9.45
CA VAL A 331 12.94 20.66 -9.94
C VAL A 331 13.24 19.66 -8.83
N LEU A 332 13.21 18.36 -9.14
CA LEU A 332 13.67 17.28 -8.26
C LEU A 332 14.85 16.56 -8.93
N ASP A 333 16.01 16.63 -8.28
CA ASP A 333 17.33 16.29 -8.84
C ASP A 333 18.20 15.46 -7.90
N ARG A 334 17.76 15.18 -6.66
CA ARG A 334 18.49 14.37 -5.68
C ARG A 334 17.57 13.34 -5.01
N VAL A 335 17.99 12.08 -5.03
CA VAL A 335 17.30 10.98 -4.31
C VAL A 335 17.58 11.08 -2.81
N VAL A 336 16.76 10.42 -1.98
CA VAL A 336 17.03 10.24 -0.55
C VAL A 336 18.23 9.33 -0.33
N ASP A 337 18.96 9.58 0.76
CA ASP A 337 20.07 8.77 1.24
C ASP A 337 19.52 7.53 2.01
N GLU A 338 18.48 7.71 2.82
CA GLU A 338 17.73 6.62 3.46
C GLU A 338 16.21 6.89 3.50
N TYR A 339 15.41 5.96 2.97
CA TYR A 339 13.95 6.14 2.84
C TYR A 339 13.23 6.40 4.17
N PHE A 340 13.62 5.75 5.27
CA PHE A 340 12.88 5.84 6.54
C PHE A 340 13.02 7.20 7.26
N PRO A 341 14.22 7.69 7.62
CA PRO A 341 14.39 8.98 8.29
C PRO A 341 14.00 10.19 7.42
N GLU A 342 13.90 10.02 6.10
CA GLU A 342 13.54 11.09 5.17
C GLU A 342 12.10 10.95 4.65
N THR A 343 11.79 9.93 3.86
CA THR A 343 10.46 9.79 3.21
C THR A 343 9.38 9.27 4.16
N GLU A 344 9.72 8.39 5.10
CA GLU A 344 8.73 7.92 6.07
C GLU A 344 8.47 8.96 7.15
N GLN A 345 9.53 9.57 7.69
CA GLN A 345 9.43 10.50 8.83
C GLN A 345 9.12 11.97 8.46
N VAL A 346 9.11 12.35 7.16
CA VAL A 346 8.64 13.70 6.78
C VAL A 346 7.18 13.92 7.20
N ALA A 347 6.90 15.11 7.72
CA ALA A 347 5.58 15.61 8.07
C ALA A 347 5.27 16.87 7.26
N PHE A 348 4.18 16.83 6.51
CA PHE A 348 3.62 17.99 5.82
C PHE A 348 2.36 18.44 6.54
N CYS A 349 2.09 19.75 6.57
CA CYS A 349 0.93 20.33 7.24
C CYS A 349 0.45 21.58 6.51
N THR A 350 -0.83 21.64 6.14
CA THR A 350 -1.40 22.84 5.48
C THR A 350 -1.25 24.11 6.32
N SER A 351 -1.19 23.98 7.65
CA SER A 351 -0.94 25.10 8.57
C SER A 351 0.47 25.68 8.51
N HIS A 352 1.42 25.04 7.81
CA HIS A 352 2.75 25.61 7.56
C HIS A 352 2.67 26.63 6.41
N VAL A 353 2.30 27.87 6.74
CA VAL A 353 2.39 29.03 5.85
C VAL A 353 3.45 30.02 6.34
N VAL A 354 3.92 30.87 5.44
CA VAL A 354 4.91 31.92 5.70
C VAL A 354 4.30 33.31 5.48
N PRO A 355 4.84 34.39 6.07
CA PRO A 355 4.33 35.75 5.87
C PRO A 355 4.11 36.10 4.39
N GLY A 356 2.93 36.65 4.08
CA GLY A 356 2.48 36.95 2.71
C GLY A 356 1.62 35.85 2.07
N ILE A 357 1.49 34.69 2.71
CA ILE A 357 0.61 33.57 2.33
C ILE A 357 -0.30 33.25 3.53
N GLY A 358 -1.60 33.06 3.29
CA GLY A 358 -2.60 32.76 4.32
C GLY A 358 -3.69 31.81 3.84
N PHE A 359 -4.71 31.65 4.67
CA PHE A 359 -5.84 30.75 4.42
C PHE A 359 -7.04 31.47 3.79
N SER A 360 -8.08 30.69 3.48
CA SER A 360 -9.44 31.16 3.21
C SER A 360 -10.42 30.37 4.08
N ASP A 361 -11.72 30.69 4.01
CA ASP A 361 -12.77 29.97 4.72
C ASP A 361 -13.26 28.70 3.98
N ASP A 362 -12.45 28.15 3.07
CA ASP A 362 -12.65 26.82 2.48
C ASP A 362 -12.83 25.76 3.60
N PRO A 363 -14.03 25.16 3.74
CA PRO A 363 -14.36 24.35 4.92
C PRO A 363 -13.62 23.00 4.95
N LEU A 364 -13.04 22.55 3.83
CA LEU A 364 -12.12 21.43 3.82
C LEU A 364 -10.74 21.86 4.34
N LEU A 365 -10.21 23.00 3.89
CA LEU A 365 -8.92 23.53 4.33
C LEU A 365 -8.88 23.80 5.85
N GLN A 366 -9.96 24.37 6.38
CA GLN A 366 -10.08 24.70 7.81
C GLN A 366 -9.89 23.47 8.72
N GLY A 367 -10.53 22.33 8.40
CA GLY A 367 -10.34 21.10 9.18
C GLY A 367 -9.01 20.39 8.92
N ARG A 368 -8.45 20.53 7.70
CA ARG A 368 -7.10 20.01 7.37
C ARG A 368 -6.03 20.65 8.26
N ASN A 369 -6.12 21.96 8.51
CA ASN A 369 -5.18 22.71 9.35
C ASN A 369 -5.06 22.13 10.78
N PHE A 370 -6.13 21.56 11.33
CA PHE A 370 -6.09 20.82 12.60
C PHE A 370 -5.41 19.45 12.44
N SER A 371 -5.90 18.63 11.49
CA SER A 371 -5.56 17.19 11.41
C SER A 371 -4.07 16.92 11.20
N TYR A 372 -3.39 17.72 10.37
CA TYR A 372 -1.97 17.50 10.08
C TYR A 372 -1.03 17.79 11.24
N PHE A 373 -1.43 18.53 12.27
CA PHE A 373 -0.68 18.64 13.53
C PHE A 373 -0.94 17.42 14.42
N ASP A 374 -2.22 17.11 14.64
CA ASP A 374 -2.68 16.06 15.56
C ASP A 374 -2.12 14.68 15.21
N THR A 375 -2.21 14.26 13.94
CA THR A 375 -1.79 12.92 13.50
C THR A 375 -0.30 12.63 13.70
N GLN A 376 0.56 13.66 13.80
CA GLN A 376 2.00 13.45 14.03
C GLN A 376 2.31 13.03 15.47
N ILE A 377 1.42 13.33 16.43
CA ILE A 377 1.64 13.02 17.85
C ILE A 377 1.78 11.51 18.06
N SER A 378 0.91 10.70 17.45
CA SER A 378 0.98 9.25 17.49
C SER A 378 1.95 8.65 16.46
N ARG A 379 2.07 9.28 15.29
CA ARG A 379 2.91 8.76 14.18
C ARG A 379 4.42 8.96 14.41
N LEU A 380 4.82 10.08 15.02
CA LEU A 380 6.22 10.50 15.15
C LEU A 380 6.60 10.97 16.57
N GLY A 381 5.62 11.29 17.43
CA GLY A 381 5.86 11.92 18.72
C GLY A 381 5.88 13.45 18.64
N ILE A 382 5.69 14.11 19.79
CA ILE A 382 5.41 15.57 19.86
C ILE A 382 6.54 16.48 19.32
N ASN A 383 7.81 16.05 19.40
CA ASN A 383 8.97 16.82 18.89
C ASN A 383 9.31 16.52 17.41
N TRP A 384 8.35 16.05 16.60
CA TRP A 384 8.57 15.67 15.20
C TRP A 384 9.20 16.74 14.29
N GLN A 385 9.11 18.03 14.66
CA GLN A 385 9.80 19.15 14.00
C GLN A 385 11.34 19.10 14.14
N GLU A 386 11.87 18.38 15.14
CA GLU A 386 13.32 18.23 15.37
C GLU A 386 13.96 17.13 14.50
N LEU A 387 13.13 16.27 13.88
CA LEU A 387 13.59 15.20 12.98
C LEU A 387 14.28 15.82 11.75
N PRO A 388 15.44 15.29 11.29
CA PRO A 388 16.30 15.99 10.34
C PRO A 388 15.60 16.50 9.09
N ILE A 389 14.72 15.71 8.47
CA ILE A 389 13.98 16.13 7.27
C ILE A 389 12.93 17.24 7.54
N ASN A 390 12.36 17.31 8.75
CA ASN A 390 11.31 18.27 9.11
C ASN A 390 11.86 19.64 9.53
N ARG A 391 13.06 19.69 10.12
CA ARG A 391 13.66 20.94 10.62
C ARG A 391 13.66 22.04 9.57
N PRO A 392 13.25 23.28 9.89
CA PRO A 392 13.48 24.42 9.02
C PRO A 392 14.97 24.75 8.91
N VAL A 393 15.35 25.44 7.83
CA VAL A 393 16.73 25.92 7.62
C VAL A 393 16.97 27.31 8.24
N CYS A 394 15.91 28.00 8.66
CA CYS A 394 15.97 29.27 9.37
C CYS A 394 16.07 29.07 10.90
N PRO A 395 16.47 30.08 11.68
CA PRO A 395 16.47 30.02 13.14
C PRO A 395 15.08 29.73 13.73
N VAL A 396 15.04 28.96 14.83
CA VAL A 396 13.82 28.69 15.61
C VAL A 396 14.04 29.12 17.05
N MET A 397 13.24 30.07 17.54
CA MET A 397 13.25 30.49 18.94
C MET A 397 11.81 30.65 19.46
N ASN A 398 11.48 29.93 20.53
CA ASN A 398 10.18 29.97 21.18
C ASN A 398 10.28 29.48 22.64
N HIS A 399 9.12 29.35 23.31
CA HIS A 399 9.02 28.88 24.69
C HIS A 399 8.50 27.43 24.84
N ASN A 400 8.34 26.68 23.74
CA ASN A 400 7.94 25.27 23.79
C ASN A 400 9.10 24.41 24.34
N ARG A 401 8.81 23.48 25.25
CA ARG A 401 9.82 22.67 25.97
C ARG A 401 9.36 21.22 26.10
N ASP A 402 10.28 20.39 26.60
CA ASP A 402 10.06 19.00 27.01
C ASP A 402 9.50 18.12 25.87
N GLY A 403 8.61 17.18 26.19
CA GLY A 403 8.06 16.20 25.25
C GLY A 403 9.00 15.01 24.96
N GLN A 404 8.42 13.96 24.37
CA GLN A 404 9.16 12.76 23.99
C GLN A 404 10.27 13.08 22.97
N SER A 405 11.43 12.42 23.10
CA SER A 405 12.58 12.55 22.20
C SER A 405 13.04 13.99 21.94
N ARG A 406 13.08 14.81 22.99
CA ARG A 406 13.61 16.19 22.92
C ARG A 406 15.12 16.20 22.68
N HIS A 407 15.56 16.64 21.51
CA HIS A 407 16.97 16.80 21.15
C HIS A 407 17.48 18.21 21.48
N THR A 408 16.68 19.26 21.27
CA THR A 408 17.15 20.65 21.48
C THR A 408 17.24 21.03 22.96
N ILE A 409 18.47 21.22 23.45
CA ILE A 409 18.75 21.76 24.79
C ILE A 409 18.78 23.29 24.73
N THR A 410 17.78 23.95 25.34
CA THR A 410 17.71 25.42 25.41
C THR A 410 18.38 25.93 26.69
N LYS A 411 19.55 26.56 26.57
CA LYS A 411 20.28 27.16 27.70
C LYS A 411 19.63 28.47 28.16
N SER A 412 18.55 28.37 28.93
CA SER A 412 17.82 29.51 29.49
C SER A 412 17.19 29.17 30.85
N THR A 413 17.14 30.13 31.77
CA THR A 413 16.33 30.04 33.01
C THR A 413 14.89 30.55 32.80
N VAL A 414 14.52 30.85 31.55
CA VAL A 414 13.24 31.44 31.15
C VAL A 414 12.62 30.65 30.00
N ASN A 415 11.34 30.31 30.15
CA ASN A 415 10.52 29.51 29.24
C ASN A 415 9.09 30.07 29.11
N TYR A 416 8.90 31.39 29.16
CA TYR A 416 7.60 32.05 29.03
C TYR A 416 7.71 33.47 28.47
N TRP A 417 6.58 34.00 27.98
CA TRP A 417 6.41 35.40 27.56
C TRP A 417 5.15 36.01 28.21
N PRO A 418 5.14 37.31 28.60
CA PRO A 418 6.29 38.22 28.67
C PRO A 418 7.23 37.87 29.83
N ASN A 419 8.51 38.21 29.70
CA ASN A 419 9.50 38.01 30.75
C ASN A 419 10.44 39.23 30.89
N ARG A 420 10.97 39.45 32.09
CA ARG A 420 11.81 40.61 32.45
C ARG A 420 13.17 40.69 31.74
N GLN A 421 13.53 39.70 30.93
CA GLN A 421 14.78 39.65 30.16
C GLN A 421 14.54 39.85 28.66
N GLU A 422 13.29 40.07 28.25
CA GLU A 422 12.83 40.16 26.84
C GLU A 422 13.24 38.97 25.94
N ILE A 423 13.54 37.80 26.53
CA ILE A 423 13.98 36.61 25.78
C ILE A 423 12.79 36.01 25.02
N GLY A 424 12.88 35.96 23.69
CA GLY A 424 11.80 35.45 22.83
C GLY A 424 10.68 36.47 22.60
N LYS A 425 11.04 37.75 22.48
CA LYS A 425 10.13 38.84 22.12
C LYS A 425 9.43 38.58 20.76
N PRO A 426 8.10 38.72 20.67
CA PRO A 426 7.37 38.65 19.41
C PRO A 426 7.87 39.69 18.40
N VAL A 427 7.95 39.29 17.12
CA VAL A 427 8.36 40.14 16.01
C VAL A 427 7.13 40.86 15.43
N PRO A 428 7.14 42.19 15.25
CA PRO A 428 6.01 42.90 14.64
C PRO A 428 5.91 42.62 13.14
N PRO A 429 4.75 42.81 12.49
CA PRO A 429 4.59 42.55 11.06
C PRO A 429 5.53 43.37 10.16
N SER A 430 5.89 44.58 10.58
CA SER A 430 6.87 45.46 9.91
C SER A 430 8.30 44.91 9.89
N GLU A 431 8.60 43.89 10.71
CA GLU A 431 9.90 43.21 10.79
C GLU A 431 9.80 41.74 10.30
N GLY A 432 8.72 41.39 9.58
CA GLY A 432 8.49 40.05 9.03
C GLY A 432 7.72 39.09 9.94
N GLY A 433 7.14 39.57 11.05
CA GLY A 433 6.20 38.77 11.85
C GLY A 433 4.96 38.38 11.04
N TYR A 434 4.53 37.12 11.13
CA TYR A 434 3.28 36.69 10.50
C TYR A 434 2.08 37.44 11.11
N HIS A 435 1.14 37.85 10.25
CA HIS A 435 -0.07 38.57 10.63
C HIS A 435 -1.25 38.03 9.82
N ASP A 436 -2.31 37.60 10.51
CA ASP A 436 -3.54 37.18 9.85
C ASP A 436 -4.22 38.37 9.17
N TYR A 437 -4.70 38.15 7.95
CA TYR A 437 -5.49 39.15 7.24
C TYR A 437 -6.79 39.43 8.01
N ALA A 438 -7.12 40.70 8.20
CA ALA A 438 -8.29 41.15 8.97
C ALA A 438 -9.61 40.99 8.19
N GLN A 439 -9.90 39.76 7.74
CA GLN A 439 -11.13 39.42 7.04
C GLN A 439 -12.35 39.74 7.92
N LYS A 440 -13.37 40.36 7.33
CA LYS A 440 -14.66 40.56 7.98
C LYS A 440 -15.41 39.23 8.05
N VAL A 441 -15.71 38.77 9.26
CA VAL A 441 -16.56 37.59 9.50
C VAL A 441 -17.90 38.08 10.06
N GLN A 442 -18.99 37.83 9.32
CA GLN A 442 -20.36 38.14 9.72
C GLN A 442 -21.25 36.93 9.46
N GLY A 443 -21.96 36.46 10.48
CA GLY A 443 -22.84 35.30 10.34
C GLY A 443 -23.37 34.79 11.68
N ILE A 444 -23.88 33.56 11.66
CA ILE A 444 -24.40 32.83 12.83
C ILE A 444 -23.60 31.54 13.05
N LYS A 445 -23.43 31.13 14.31
CA LYS A 445 -22.74 29.87 14.64
C LYS A 445 -23.68 28.70 14.35
N GLN A 446 -23.53 28.08 13.17
CA GLN A 446 -24.39 26.99 12.70
C GLN A 446 -23.59 25.97 11.89
N ARG A 447 -24.03 24.72 11.86
CA ARG A 447 -23.54 23.68 10.95
C ARG A 447 -24.40 23.71 9.67
N LEU A 448 -23.88 24.24 8.57
CA LEU A 448 -24.57 24.34 7.28
C LEU A 448 -23.57 24.36 6.12
N ARG A 449 -24.02 24.00 4.90
CA ARG A 449 -23.33 24.29 3.63
C ARG A 449 -24.04 25.46 2.95
N ALA A 450 -23.30 26.37 2.33
CA ALA A 450 -23.88 27.55 1.67
C ALA A 450 -24.62 27.16 0.37
N PRO A 451 -25.59 27.98 -0.14
CA PRO A 451 -26.37 27.61 -1.32
C PRO A 451 -25.54 27.35 -2.59
N LYS A 452 -24.44 28.08 -2.83
CA LYS A 452 -23.55 27.84 -3.98
C LYS A 452 -22.87 26.46 -3.96
N PHE A 453 -22.70 25.86 -2.78
CA PHE A 453 -22.13 24.52 -2.63
C PHE A 453 -23.14 23.42 -3.06
N GLN A 454 -24.43 23.73 -3.21
CA GLN A 454 -25.47 22.75 -3.60
C GLN A 454 -25.49 22.42 -5.11
N GLU A 455 -24.64 23.06 -5.92
CA GLU A 455 -24.39 22.61 -7.30
C GLU A 455 -23.29 21.54 -7.29
N HIS A 456 -23.55 20.42 -7.97
CA HIS A 456 -22.71 19.23 -7.91
C HIS A 456 -22.30 18.67 -9.29
N PHE A 457 -23.00 19.04 -10.37
CA PHE A 457 -22.88 18.34 -11.65
C PHE A 457 -22.37 19.22 -12.80
N ASN A 458 -22.46 20.56 -12.75
CA ASN A 458 -22.01 21.42 -13.85
C ASN A 458 -20.52 21.20 -14.17
N GLN A 459 -19.67 21.06 -13.15
CA GLN A 459 -18.24 20.83 -13.39
C GLN A 459 -17.92 19.36 -13.74
N ALA A 460 -18.73 18.40 -13.29
CA ALA A 460 -18.66 17.01 -13.78
C ALA A 460 -18.99 16.94 -15.28
N GLN A 461 -20.04 17.65 -15.72
CA GLN A 461 -20.41 17.84 -17.12
C GLN A 461 -19.28 18.52 -17.91
N LEU A 462 -18.76 19.65 -17.41
CA LEU A 462 -17.65 20.38 -18.03
C LEU A 462 -16.43 19.48 -18.25
N PHE A 463 -16.02 18.72 -17.23
CA PHE A 463 -14.91 17.78 -17.35
C PHE A 463 -15.20 16.71 -18.40
N TYR A 464 -16.28 15.95 -18.26
CA TYR A 464 -16.59 14.86 -19.19
C TYR A 464 -16.71 15.37 -20.64
N ASN A 465 -17.41 16.48 -20.88
CA ASN A 465 -17.56 17.07 -22.21
C ASN A 465 -16.22 17.37 -22.90
N SER A 466 -15.23 17.82 -22.12
CA SER A 466 -13.91 18.30 -22.58
C SER A 466 -12.95 17.20 -23.03
N LEU A 467 -13.26 15.95 -22.70
CA LEU A 467 -12.39 14.80 -22.98
C LEU A 467 -12.45 14.36 -24.44
N GLN A 468 -11.31 13.87 -24.93
CA GLN A 468 -11.23 13.20 -26.22
C GLN A 468 -12.07 11.91 -26.23
N PRO A 469 -12.50 11.41 -27.41
CA PRO A 469 -13.33 10.20 -27.49
C PRO A 469 -12.74 8.98 -26.77
N HIS A 470 -11.41 8.79 -26.83
CA HIS A 470 -10.74 7.69 -26.13
C HIS A 470 -10.69 7.90 -24.61
N GLU A 471 -10.46 9.12 -24.12
CA GLU A 471 -10.52 9.46 -22.68
C GLU A 471 -11.94 9.20 -22.13
N LYS A 472 -13.00 9.51 -22.91
CA LYS A 472 -14.39 9.15 -22.56
C LYS A 472 -14.60 7.64 -22.49
N SER A 473 -14.12 6.89 -23.50
CA SER A 473 -14.18 5.42 -23.50
C SER A 473 -13.46 4.80 -22.30
N HIS A 474 -12.34 5.38 -21.87
CA HIS A 474 -11.63 4.92 -20.68
C HIS A 474 -12.39 5.19 -19.38
N ILE A 475 -13.10 6.33 -19.25
CA ILE A 475 -14.01 6.57 -18.10
C ILE A 475 -15.15 5.55 -18.08
N ILE A 476 -15.79 5.30 -19.22
CA ILE A 476 -16.86 4.31 -19.33
C ILE A 476 -16.34 2.93 -18.88
N ALA A 477 -15.20 2.51 -19.41
CA ALA A 477 -14.58 1.24 -19.04
C ALA A 477 -14.15 1.19 -17.55
N ALA A 478 -13.65 2.29 -16.99
CA ALA A 478 -13.24 2.37 -15.59
C ALA A 478 -14.43 2.26 -14.63
N ILE A 479 -15.49 3.04 -14.85
CA ILE A 479 -16.69 2.99 -14.00
C ILE A 479 -17.41 1.64 -14.17
N SER A 480 -17.46 1.09 -15.38
CA SER A 480 -18.00 -0.27 -15.58
C SER A 480 -17.18 -1.34 -14.88
N PHE A 481 -15.85 -1.26 -14.91
CA PHE A 481 -14.99 -2.18 -14.16
C PHE A 481 -15.21 -2.04 -12.66
N GLU A 482 -15.24 -0.83 -12.13
CA GLU A 482 -15.37 -0.59 -10.70
C GLU A 482 -16.73 -1.06 -10.15
N LEU A 483 -17.83 -0.69 -10.83
CA LEU A 483 -19.17 -1.10 -10.46
C LEU A 483 -19.44 -2.59 -10.68
N SER A 484 -18.74 -3.28 -11.59
CA SER A 484 -18.84 -4.74 -11.73
C SER A 484 -18.19 -5.51 -10.57
N HIS A 485 -17.46 -4.84 -9.68
CA HIS A 485 -16.94 -5.39 -8.42
C HIS A 485 -17.78 -4.96 -7.20
N CYS A 486 -18.89 -4.25 -7.40
CA CYS A 486 -19.90 -4.06 -6.37
C CYS A 486 -20.86 -5.26 -6.38
N GLU A 487 -20.84 -6.06 -5.31
CA GLU A 487 -21.70 -7.23 -5.14
C GLU A 487 -23.17 -6.86 -4.87
N ASP A 488 -23.45 -5.69 -4.28
CA ASP A 488 -24.81 -5.23 -4.01
C ASP A 488 -25.41 -4.52 -5.24
N PRO A 489 -26.50 -5.06 -5.85
CA PRO A 489 -27.14 -4.43 -7.00
C PRO A 489 -27.63 -3.00 -6.74
N ILE A 490 -28.05 -2.69 -5.50
CA ILE A 490 -28.58 -1.37 -5.15
C ILE A 490 -27.52 -0.29 -5.38
N VAL A 491 -26.23 -0.62 -5.21
CA VAL A 491 -25.11 0.30 -5.39
C VAL A 491 -24.96 0.69 -6.87
N TYR A 492 -24.81 -0.26 -7.79
CA TYR A 492 -24.63 0.06 -9.21
C TYR A 492 -25.93 0.53 -9.89
N GLU A 493 -27.10 0.06 -9.45
CA GLU A 493 -28.41 0.59 -9.87
C GLU A 493 -28.65 2.04 -9.43
N SER A 494 -28.11 2.44 -8.28
CA SER A 494 -28.25 3.81 -7.78
C SER A 494 -27.22 4.74 -8.40
N TYR A 495 -25.97 4.30 -8.55
CA TYR A 495 -24.92 5.13 -9.13
C TYR A 495 -25.17 5.47 -10.61
N THR A 496 -25.76 4.54 -11.37
CA THR A 496 -26.16 4.81 -12.77
C THR A 496 -27.20 5.93 -12.90
N LYS A 497 -28.02 6.19 -11.87
CA LYS A 497 -28.92 7.36 -11.81
C LYS A 497 -28.13 8.66 -11.59
N VAL A 498 -27.08 8.63 -10.75
CA VAL A 498 -26.18 9.77 -10.52
C VAL A 498 -25.45 10.15 -11.82
N LEU A 499 -24.95 9.17 -12.57
CA LEU A 499 -24.35 9.39 -13.90
C LEU A 499 -25.30 10.10 -14.87
N ASN A 500 -26.61 9.82 -14.81
CA ASN A 500 -27.61 10.44 -15.70
C ASN A 500 -27.83 11.94 -15.40
N HIS A 501 -27.32 12.46 -14.28
CA HIS A 501 -27.23 13.90 -14.02
C HIS A 501 -25.98 14.54 -14.65
N ILE A 502 -24.96 13.74 -14.99
CA ILE A 502 -23.76 14.17 -15.70
C ILE A 502 -23.99 14.06 -17.20
N ASP A 503 -24.09 12.85 -17.74
CA ASP A 503 -24.29 12.61 -19.16
C ASP A 503 -25.13 11.36 -19.44
N PHE A 504 -26.08 11.49 -20.37
CA PHE A 504 -27.07 10.45 -20.67
C PHE A 504 -26.46 9.22 -21.34
N GLU A 505 -25.56 9.41 -22.31
CA GLU A 505 -24.95 8.28 -23.02
C GLU A 505 -23.85 7.60 -22.18
N LEU A 506 -23.13 8.36 -21.33
CA LEU A 506 -22.29 7.79 -20.27
C LEU A 506 -23.09 6.86 -19.34
N ALA A 507 -24.19 7.37 -18.78
CA ALA A 507 -25.03 6.62 -17.84
C ALA A 507 -25.60 5.34 -18.47
N LYS A 508 -26.12 5.45 -19.70
CA LYS A 508 -26.69 4.35 -20.47
C LYS A 508 -25.67 3.28 -20.84
N GLN A 509 -24.46 3.67 -21.27
CA GLN A 509 -23.40 2.71 -21.59
C GLN A 509 -22.90 1.99 -20.33
N VAL A 510 -22.65 2.72 -19.23
CA VAL A 510 -22.26 2.09 -17.96
C VAL A 510 -23.35 1.16 -17.45
N ALA A 511 -24.62 1.58 -17.44
CA ALA A 511 -25.75 0.74 -17.03
C ALA A 511 -25.86 -0.55 -17.86
N THR A 512 -25.67 -0.45 -19.18
CA THR A 512 -25.66 -1.62 -20.08
C THR A 512 -24.53 -2.61 -19.74
N ASN A 513 -23.35 -2.10 -19.37
CA ASN A 513 -22.18 -2.93 -19.07
C ASN A 513 -22.26 -3.66 -17.72
N VAL A 514 -22.97 -3.10 -16.73
CA VAL A 514 -22.99 -3.63 -15.34
C VAL A 514 -24.36 -4.16 -14.88
N GLY A 515 -25.39 -4.08 -15.73
CA GLY A 515 -26.77 -4.45 -15.35
C GLY A 515 -27.50 -3.40 -14.51
N GLY A 516 -27.04 -2.13 -14.54
CA GLY A 516 -27.68 -1.02 -13.84
C GLY A 516 -28.95 -0.51 -14.53
N ILE A 517 -29.59 0.49 -13.93
CA ILE A 517 -30.85 1.05 -14.45
C ILE A 517 -30.57 1.94 -15.66
N ILE A 518 -30.92 1.44 -16.84
CA ILE A 518 -30.79 2.16 -18.11
C ILE A 518 -31.79 3.33 -18.13
N PRO A 519 -31.33 4.60 -18.23
CA PRO A 519 -32.22 5.74 -18.28
C PRO A 519 -32.91 5.86 -19.65
N GLU A 520 -34.21 6.15 -19.65
CA GLU A 520 -34.98 6.44 -20.87
C GLU A 520 -34.77 7.87 -21.39
N LYS A 521 -34.38 8.79 -20.50
CA LYS A 521 -34.16 10.22 -20.78
C LYS A 521 -33.12 10.84 -19.85
N PRO A 522 -32.47 11.97 -20.23
CA PRO A 522 -31.56 12.70 -19.36
C PRO A 522 -32.24 13.13 -18.04
N ALA A 523 -31.53 13.03 -16.90
CA ALA A 523 -32.08 13.48 -15.61
C ALA A 523 -32.01 15.01 -15.45
N ARG A 524 -31.10 15.67 -16.17
CA ARG A 524 -31.02 17.12 -16.36
C ARG A 524 -30.37 17.42 -17.71
N GLU A 525 -30.43 18.68 -18.14
CA GLU A 525 -29.70 19.16 -19.30
C GLU A 525 -28.17 19.09 -19.04
N ASN A 526 -27.43 18.54 -20.00
CA ASN A 526 -25.98 18.69 -20.08
C ASN A 526 -25.68 19.97 -20.87
N HIS A 527 -25.03 20.94 -20.23
CA HIS A 527 -24.84 22.27 -20.80
C HIS A 527 -23.86 22.34 -21.99
N GLY A 528 -23.23 21.23 -22.39
CA GLY A 528 -22.35 21.12 -23.57
C GLY A 528 -21.03 21.91 -23.52
N ARG A 529 -20.84 22.81 -22.53
CA ARG A 529 -19.60 23.58 -22.33
C ARG A 529 -18.40 22.64 -22.21
N THR A 530 -17.27 23.07 -22.77
CA THR A 530 -15.96 22.39 -22.75
C THR A 530 -14.87 23.37 -22.32
N SER A 531 -13.73 22.83 -21.86
CA SER A 531 -12.51 23.55 -21.53
C SER A 531 -11.32 22.73 -22.03
N ALA A 532 -10.44 23.33 -22.83
CA ALA A 532 -9.32 22.60 -23.42
C ALA A 532 -8.36 22.06 -22.34
N TYR A 533 -8.27 22.76 -21.21
CA TYR A 533 -7.33 22.50 -20.11
C TYR A 533 -7.67 21.28 -19.24
N LEU A 534 -8.76 20.55 -19.52
CA LEU A 534 -9.15 19.39 -18.71
C LEU A 534 -8.62 18.07 -19.30
N SER A 535 -8.65 17.95 -20.64
CA SER A 535 -8.05 16.81 -21.37
C SER A 535 -6.54 16.78 -21.17
N GLN A 536 -5.99 15.57 -21.01
CA GLN A 536 -4.55 15.37 -20.87
C GLN A 536 -3.80 15.76 -22.15
N MET A 537 -4.48 15.70 -23.30
CA MET A 537 -3.92 16.02 -24.60
C MET A 537 -3.50 17.48 -24.75
N HIS A 538 -4.09 18.40 -23.97
CA HIS A 538 -3.64 19.80 -23.90
C HIS A 538 -2.23 19.93 -23.30
N TYR A 539 -1.89 19.03 -22.38
CA TYR A 539 -0.63 19.02 -21.64
C TYR A 539 0.40 18.05 -22.23
N MET A 540 0.28 17.67 -23.49
CA MET A 540 1.38 16.99 -24.20
C MET A 540 2.58 17.94 -24.36
N PRO A 541 3.83 17.43 -24.39
CA PRO A 541 5.00 18.25 -24.68
C PRO A 541 4.83 19.01 -25.99
N LYS A 542 5.07 20.34 -25.97
CA LYS A 542 4.98 21.19 -27.17
C LYS A 542 5.97 20.77 -28.24
N GLU A 543 7.19 20.44 -27.82
CA GLU A 543 8.21 19.81 -28.65
C GLU A 543 8.20 18.29 -28.41
N PRO A 544 8.08 17.46 -29.45
CA PRO A 544 8.11 16.01 -29.32
C PRO A 544 9.38 15.51 -28.64
N THR A 545 9.23 14.75 -27.54
CA THR A 545 10.37 14.25 -26.76
C THR A 545 10.18 12.81 -26.32
N ILE A 546 11.29 12.08 -26.19
CA ILE A 546 11.37 10.74 -25.60
C ILE A 546 12.25 10.71 -24.35
N ALA A 547 12.62 11.87 -23.81
CA ALA A 547 13.46 11.98 -22.61
C ALA A 547 12.85 11.17 -21.45
N SER A 548 13.69 10.41 -20.75
CA SER A 548 13.36 9.44 -19.68
C SER A 548 12.45 8.26 -20.05
N ARG A 549 11.99 8.13 -21.30
CA ARG A 549 11.18 6.97 -21.73
C ARG A 549 12.03 5.70 -21.73
N ARG A 550 11.47 4.59 -21.26
CA ARG A 550 12.13 3.28 -21.27
C ARG A 550 11.81 2.51 -22.55
N VAL A 551 12.83 2.07 -23.27
CA VAL A 551 12.68 1.28 -24.51
C VAL A 551 13.32 -0.09 -24.32
N ALA A 552 12.55 -1.16 -24.50
CA ALA A 552 13.05 -2.53 -24.46
C ALA A 552 13.49 -2.99 -25.86
N ILE A 553 14.72 -3.49 -25.97
CA ILE A 553 15.31 -4.02 -27.19
C ILE A 553 15.35 -5.55 -27.09
N LEU A 554 14.52 -6.24 -27.89
CA LEU A 554 14.32 -7.68 -27.78
C LEU A 554 15.30 -8.46 -28.67
N ILE A 555 16.30 -9.10 -28.07
CA ILE A 555 17.35 -9.86 -28.79
C ILE A 555 17.36 -11.35 -28.44
N ALA A 556 17.86 -12.15 -29.37
CA ALA A 556 18.21 -13.56 -29.18
C ALA A 556 19.46 -13.85 -30.03
N ASP A 557 20.06 -15.03 -29.89
CA ASP A 557 21.30 -15.33 -30.63
C ASP A 557 21.07 -15.20 -32.15
N GLY A 558 22.00 -14.56 -32.85
CA GLY A 558 21.90 -14.29 -34.28
C GLY A 558 21.36 -12.91 -34.65
N PHE A 559 21.13 -12.02 -33.68
CA PHE A 559 20.71 -10.63 -33.93
C PHE A 559 21.80 -9.80 -34.61
N ASN A 560 21.41 -8.72 -35.30
CA ASN A 560 22.31 -7.74 -35.90
C ASN A 560 22.73 -6.68 -34.86
N ALA A 561 24.03 -6.63 -34.53
CA ALA A 561 24.57 -5.73 -33.52
C ALA A 561 24.63 -4.25 -33.97
N ASN A 562 24.68 -3.99 -35.28
CA ASN A 562 24.73 -2.62 -35.80
C ASN A 562 23.38 -1.92 -35.60
N ASP A 563 22.26 -2.61 -35.85
CA ASP A 563 20.91 -2.10 -35.63
C ASP A 563 20.71 -1.67 -34.17
N VAL A 564 21.08 -2.55 -33.23
CA VAL A 564 20.97 -2.30 -31.79
C VAL A 564 21.84 -1.11 -31.39
N THR A 565 23.09 -1.06 -31.85
CA THR A 565 24.02 0.02 -31.52
C THR A 565 23.53 1.37 -32.07
N ALA A 566 23.04 1.41 -33.30
CA ALA A 566 22.54 2.62 -33.95
C ALA A 566 21.29 3.17 -33.24
N VAL A 567 20.25 2.34 -33.04
CA VAL A 567 19.00 2.77 -32.38
C VAL A 567 19.26 3.17 -30.93
N ARG A 568 20.06 2.40 -30.19
CA ARG A 568 20.42 2.73 -28.79
C ARG A 568 21.21 4.03 -28.68
N ALA A 569 22.17 4.28 -29.58
CA ALA A 569 22.93 5.53 -29.59
C ALA A 569 22.05 6.74 -29.89
N ALA A 570 21.17 6.62 -30.90
CA ALA A 570 20.18 7.63 -31.22
C ALA A 570 19.27 7.91 -30.02
N PHE A 571 18.61 6.89 -29.47
CA PHE A 571 17.65 7.07 -28.38
C PHE A 571 18.29 7.60 -27.10
N ALA A 572 19.52 7.19 -26.78
CA ALA A 572 20.28 7.77 -25.67
C ALA A 572 20.61 9.27 -25.89
N SER A 573 20.87 9.70 -27.14
CA SER A 573 21.11 11.12 -27.44
C SER A 573 19.85 12.00 -27.27
N ALA A 574 18.66 11.41 -27.38
CA ALA A 574 17.37 12.04 -27.05
C ALA A 574 16.92 11.80 -25.60
N GLY A 575 17.80 11.28 -24.73
CA GLY A 575 17.54 11.08 -23.31
C GLY A 575 16.66 9.89 -22.94
N ALA A 576 16.36 8.97 -23.86
CA ALA A 576 15.64 7.73 -23.54
C ALA A 576 16.56 6.66 -22.92
N VAL A 577 16.01 5.87 -22.02
CA VAL A 577 16.71 4.78 -21.31
C VAL A 577 16.45 3.47 -22.05
N ASN A 578 17.52 2.81 -22.51
CA ASN A 578 17.43 1.63 -23.36
C ASN A 578 17.83 0.37 -22.59
N PHE A 579 17.01 -0.68 -22.64
CA PHE A 579 17.23 -1.94 -21.93
C PHE A 579 17.31 -3.11 -22.93
N ILE A 580 18.33 -3.95 -22.80
CA ILE A 580 18.53 -5.14 -23.62
C ILE A 580 17.84 -6.33 -22.94
N ILE A 581 16.79 -6.86 -23.57
CA ILE A 581 16.02 -8.00 -23.06
C ILE A 581 16.24 -9.21 -23.98
N GLY A 582 16.52 -10.39 -23.40
CA GLY A 582 16.75 -11.60 -24.21
C GLY A 582 16.24 -12.90 -23.60
N PRO A 583 16.51 -14.07 -24.21
CA PRO A 583 16.03 -15.37 -23.70
C PRO A 583 16.71 -15.80 -22.39
N ARG A 584 17.90 -15.27 -22.09
CA ARG A 584 18.69 -15.54 -20.88
C ARG A 584 19.24 -14.23 -20.31
N ARG A 585 19.62 -14.24 -19.02
CA ARG A 585 20.47 -13.18 -18.45
C ARG A 585 21.92 -13.45 -18.85
N GLY A 586 22.66 -12.42 -19.26
CA GLY A 586 24.05 -12.54 -19.69
C GLY A 586 24.20 -12.39 -21.20
N ARG A 587 25.27 -12.96 -21.78
CA ARG A 587 25.62 -12.70 -23.19
C ARG A 587 24.66 -13.41 -24.16
N ILE A 588 24.22 -12.63 -25.16
CA ILE A 588 23.52 -13.06 -26.36
C ILE A 588 24.46 -12.82 -27.54
N ASN A 589 24.69 -13.82 -28.39
CA ASN A 589 25.68 -13.73 -29.45
C ASN A 589 25.10 -13.04 -30.69
N ALA A 590 25.82 -12.05 -31.23
CA ALA A 590 25.44 -11.41 -32.49
C ALA A 590 25.66 -12.36 -33.68
N GLY A 591 24.75 -12.33 -34.65
CA GLY A 591 24.90 -13.05 -35.92
C GLY A 591 25.56 -12.20 -37.01
N SER A 592 25.52 -10.87 -36.87
CA SER A 592 26.15 -9.91 -37.77
C SER A 592 26.41 -8.57 -37.08
N GLY A 593 27.27 -7.75 -37.67
CA GLY A 593 27.68 -6.46 -37.12
C GLY A 593 29.01 -6.51 -36.35
N LEU A 594 29.37 -5.40 -35.70
CA LEU A 594 30.62 -5.28 -34.94
C LEU A 594 30.47 -5.80 -33.51
N GLY A 595 31.22 -6.85 -33.17
CA GLY A 595 31.34 -7.42 -31.83
C GLY A 595 30.56 -8.73 -31.64
N ASP A 596 31.08 -9.62 -30.80
CA ASP A 596 30.55 -10.99 -30.59
C ASP A 596 29.31 -11.03 -29.66
N GLY A 597 28.45 -10.02 -29.68
CA GLY A 597 27.21 -9.96 -28.90
C GLY A 597 27.17 -9.00 -27.70
N LEU A 598 26.03 -9.00 -26.99
CA LEU A 598 25.69 -8.08 -25.91
C LEU A 598 25.23 -8.81 -24.65
N ALA A 599 25.49 -8.23 -23.47
CA ALA A 599 24.86 -8.67 -22.23
C ALA A 599 23.44 -8.10 -22.14
N THR A 600 22.49 -8.93 -21.70
CA THR A 600 21.12 -8.51 -21.38
C THR A 600 21.04 -7.95 -19.96
N ASP A 601 20.27 -6.87 -19.79
CA ASP A 601 19.90 -6.35 -18.48
C ASP A 601 18.93 -7.32 -17.79
N HIS A 602 17.95 -7.83 -18.57
CA HIS A 602 16.93 -8.78 -18.11
C HIS A 602 16.65 -9.87 -19.14
N HIS A 603 16.04 -10.97 -18.71
CA HIS A 603 15.50 -12.00 -19.60
C HIS A 603 13.99 -11.83 -19.79
N PHE A 604 13.42 -12.39 -20.87
CA PHE A 604 12.02 -12.24 -21.25
C PHE A 604 11.00 -12.63 -20.15
N GLU A 605 11.37 -13.53 -19.23
CA GLU A 605 10.53 -13.91 -18.09
C GLU A 605 10.68 -12.98 -16.87
N GLY A 606 11.79 -12.25 -16.73
CA GLY A 606 12.05 -11.39 -15.56
C GLY A 606 11.47 -9.97 -15.66
N GLN A 607 10.95 -9.58 -16.82
CA GLN A 607 10.29 -8.30 -17.10
C GLN A 607 9.11 -8.53 -18.07
N ARG A 608 8.24 -7.53 -18.25
CA ARG A 608 7.13 -7.56 -19.22
C ARG A 608 7.08 -6.25 -20.00
N SER A 609 6.33 -6.21 -21.11
CA SER A 609 6.26 -5.01 -21.94
C SER A 609 5.59 -3.84 -21.23
N THR A 610 4.74 -4.13 -20.23
CA THR A 610 4.15 -3.21 -19.25
C THR A 610 5.15 -2.21 -18.67
N MET A 611 6.38 -2.64 -18.35
CA MET A 611 7.40 -1.83 -17.66
C MET A 611 8.12 -0.81 -18.56
N PHE A 612 7.82 -0.80 -19.87
CA PHE A 612 8.49 0.00 -20.90
C PHE A 612 7.49 0.86 -21.66
N ASP A 613 7.93 1.98 -22.23
CA ASP A 613 7.10 2.84 -23.07
C ASP A 613 7.00 2.32 -24.52
N ALA A 614 8.01 1.56 -24.98
CA ALA A 614 8.05 0.97 -26.32
C ALA A 614 8.97 -0.25 -26.43
N ILE A 615 8.83 -1.00 -27.52
CA ILE A 615 9.70 -2.12 -27.87
C ILE A 615 10.38 -1.92 -29.23
N PHE A 616 11.61 -2.42 -29.37
CA PHE A 616 12.38 -2.44 -30.61
C PHE A 616 12.98 -3.83 -30.85
N ILE A 617 12.94 -4.29 -32.11
CA ILE A 617 13.42 -5.61 -32.53
C ILE A 617 14.36 -5.44 -33.74
N PRO A 618 15.66 -5.75 -33.62
CA PRO A 618 16.63 -5.64 -34.72
C PRO A 618 16.49 -6.77 -35.76
N SER A 619 17.18 -6.65 -36.89
CA SER A 619 17.24 -7.71 -37.91
C SER A 619 18.07 -8.94 -37.47
N GLY A 620 17.95 -10.04 -38.22
CA GLY A 620 18.73 -11.27 -38.06
C GLY A 620 17.88 -12.55 -38.15
N ALA A 621 18.01 -13.32 -39.23
CA ALA A 621 17.19 -14.52 -39.48
C ALA A 621 17.16 -15.57 -38.35
N GLN A 622 18.29 -15.88 -37.71
CA GLN A 622 18.33 -16.83 -36.58
C GLN A 622 17.62 -16.26 -35.35
N HIS A 623 17.80 -14.96 -35.08
CA HIS A 623 17.14 -14.24 -33.99
C HIS A 623 15.62 -14.17 -34.21
N ALA A 624 15.16 -13.79 -35.39
CA ALA A 624 13.74 -13.79 -35.76
C ALA A 624 13.11 -15.18 -35.59
N LYS A 625 13.75 -16.24 -36.09
CA LYS A 625 13.31 -17.63 -35.88
C LYS A 625 13.21 -17.98 -34.40
N SER A 626 14.20 -17.59 -33.59
CA SER A 626 14.19 -17.82 -32.14
C SER A 626 13.05 -17.07 -31.43
N LEU A 627 12.72 -15.85 -31.85
CA LEU A 627 11.61 -15.08 -31.27
C LEU A 627 10.25 -15.68 -31.63
N VAL A 628 10.03 -16.06 -32.89
CA VAL A 628 8.77 -16.71 -33.32
C VAL A 628 8.55 -18.05 -32.60
N SER A 629 9.61 -18.82 -32.34
CA SER A 629 9.50 -20.05 -31.54
C SER A 629 9.30 -19.83 -30.03
N ASN A 630 9.31 -18.58 -29.54
CA ASN A 630 9.25 -18.26 -28.12
C ASN A 630 7.93 -17.57 -27.76
N GLY A 631 7.02 -18.31 -27.11
CA GLY A 631 5.70 -17.82 -26.71
C GLY A 631 5.74 -16.56 -25.83
N ARG A 632 6.78 -16.38 -25.00
CA ARG A 632 6.94 -15.15 -24.21
C ARG A 632 7.33 -13.98 -25.10
N ALA A 633 8.26 -14.14 -26.04
CA ALA A 633 8.64 -13.07 -26.97
C ALA A 633 7.44 -12.61 -27.82
N LEU A 634 6.61 -13.54 -28.31
CA LEU A 634 5.36 -13.19 -28.99
C LEU A 634 4.39 -12.46 -28.05
N HIS A 635 4.28 -12.88 -26.78
CA HIS A 635 3.46 -12.18 -25.79
C HIS A 635 3.93 -10.74 -25.53
N TRP A 636 5.25 -10.47 -25.45
CA TRP A 636 5.78 -9.10 -25.32
C TRP A 636 5.28 -8.18 -26.43
N ILE A 637 5.22 -8.66 -27.67
CA ILE A 637 4.75 -7.88 -28.83
C ILE A 637 3.23 -7.66 -28.78
N ARG A 638 2.47 -8.72 -28.45
CA ARG A 638 1.00 -8.67 -28.32
C ARG A 638 0.55 -7.76 -27.19
N GLU A 639 1.20 -7.84 -26.03
CA GLU A 639 0.94 -7.01 -24.86
C GLU A 639 1.27 -5.54 -25.15
N ALA A 640 2.44 -5.24 -25.73
CA ALA A 640 2.80 -3.89 -26.15
C ALA A 640 1.79 -3.28 -27.14
N PHE A 641 1.32 -4.08 -28.12
CA PHE A 641 0.33 -3.66 -29.11
C PHE A 641 -1.04 -3.42 -28.48
N GLY A 642 -1.50 -4.33 -27.61
CA GLY A 642 -2.74 -4.19 -26.84
C GLY A 642 -2.72 -2.96 -25.94
N HIS A 643 -1.58 -2.67 -25.32
CA HIS A 643 -1.34 -1.45 -24.54
C HIS A 643 -1.01 -0.21 -25.39
N CYS A 644 -1.23 -0.25 -26.70
CA CYS A 644 -1.09 0.92 -27.59
C CYS A 644 0.32 1.55 -27.65
N LYS A 645 1.37 0.79 -27.33
CA LYS A 645 2.77 1.23 -27.32
C LYS A 645 3.38 1.25 -28.72
N ALA A 646 4.45 2.03 -28.89
CA ALA A 646 5.21 2.01 -30.13
C ALA A 646 6.04 0.72 -30.28
N ILE A 647 6.09 0.18 -31.51
CA ILE A 647 6.77 -1.07 -31.83
C ILE A 647 7.67 -0.85 -33.05
N GLY A 648 8.98 -1.03 -32.90
CA GLY A 648 9.96 -0.93 -33.99
C GLY A 648 10.46 -2.29 -34.48
N GLY A 649 10.52 -2.51 -35.80
CA GLY A 649 11.13 -3.71 -36.40
C GLY A 649 11.94 -3.45 -37.67
N ILE A 650 13.11 -4.07 -37.78
CA ILE A 650 13.99 -3.99 -38.96
C ILE A 650 14.17 -5.38 -39.59
N GLY A 651 14.06 -5.49 -40.92
CA GLY A 651 14.35 -6.71 -41.66
C GLY A 651 13.47 -7.89 -41.26
N GLU A 652 14.07 -9.01 -40.85
CA GLU A 652 13.33 -10.23 -40.45
C GLU A 652 12.47 -10.03 -39.19
N ALA A 653 12.75 -9.01 -38.38
CA ALA A 653 11.86 -8.64 -37.26
C ALA A 653 10.44 -8.28 -37.71
N VAL A 654 10.28 -7.81 -38.94
CA VAL A 654 8.97 -7.44 -39.49
C VAL A 654 8.08 -8.68 -39.66
N ASP A 655 8.66 -9.86 -39.91
CA ASP A 655 7.92 -11.13 -39.95
C ASP A 655 7.53 -11.60 -38.54
N VAL A 656 8.40 -11.39 -37.54
CA VAL A 656 8.07 -11.65 -36.12
C VAL A 656 6.89 -10.80 -35.67
N ILE A 657 6.89 -9.50 -36.03
CA ILE A 657 5.81 -8.57 -35.71
C ILE A 657 4.50 -8.98 -36.41
N ARG A 658 4.56 -9.36 -37.69
CA ARG A 658 3.38 -9.83 -38.45
C ARG A 658 2.77 -11.08 -37.83
N GLU A 659 3.59 -12.05 -37.46
CA GLU A 659 3.18 -13.30 -36.83
C GLU A 659 2.69 -13.13 -35.38
N ALA A 660 3.20 -12.13 -34.66
CA ALA A 660 2.70 -11.79 -33.34
C ALA A 660 1.33 -11.10 -33.38
N ILE A 661 1.14 -10.11 -34.27
CA ILE A 661 -0.04 -9.24 -34.28
C ILE A 661 -1.20 -9.82 -35.09
N ARG A 662 -0.93 -10.41 -36.27
CA ARG A 662 -1.93 -11.05 -37.16
C ARG A 662 -3.19 -10.21 -37.51
N LEU A 663 -3.06 -8.89 -37.62
CA LEU A 663 -4.13 -7.98 -38.06
C LEU A 663 -3.83 -7.41 -39.46
N PRO A 664 -4.69 -7.61 -40.47
CA PRO A 664 -4.43 -7.16 -41.85
C PRO A 664 -4.47 -5.63 -42.02
N GLU A 665 -5.08 -4.90 -41.09
CA GLU A 665 -5.12 -3.43 -41.07
C GLU A 665 -3.75 -2.83 -40.72
N VAL A 666 -2.91 -3.58 -40.01
CA VAL A 666 -1.56 -3.13 -39.60
C VAL A 666 -0.60 -3.30 -40.78
N LYS A 667 -0.41 -2.22 -41.53
CA LYS A 667 0.51 -2.19 -42.67
C LYS A 667 1.96 -2.28 -42.16
N LEU A 668 2.70 -3.25 -42.68
CA LEU A 668 4.10 -3.49 -42.37
C LEU A 668 4.92 -3.49 -43.66
N HIS A 669 6.21 -3.19 -43.56
CA HIS A 669 7.14 -3.32 -44.67
C HIS A 669 7.28 -4.80 -45.12
N GLY A 670 7.78 -5.03 -46.34
CA GLY A 670 8.20 -6.37 -46.77
C GLY A 670 9.54 -6.74 -46.13
N SER A 671 9.66 -7.91 -45.50
CA SER A 671 10.90 -8.33 -44.83
C SER A 671 12.05 -8.64 -45.79
N MET A 672 11.73 -9.12 -46.99
CA MET A 672 12.69 -9.42 -48.06
C MET A 672 13.02 -8.22 -48.96
N ALA A 673 12.43 -7.05 -48.71
CA ALA A 673 12.65 -5.85 -49.53
C ALA A 673 13.94 -5.13 -49.10
N VAL A 674 14.82 -4.87 -50.06
CA VAL A 674 16.17 -4.29 -49.82
C VAL A 674 16.13 -2.77 -49.53
N SER A 675 14.94 -2.16 -49.47
CA SER A 675 14.74 -0.72 -49.22
C SER A 675 14.94 -0.34 -47.76
N ASP A 676 15.42 0.89 -47.54
CA ASP A 676 15.43 1.59 -46.25
C ASP A 676 14.24 2.56 -46.08
N ASP A 677 13.22 2.44 -46.93
CA ASP A 677 11.91 3.07 -46.72
C ASP A 677 11.26 2.63 -45.39
N VAL A 678 10.50 3.53 -44.79
CA VAL A 678 9.86 3.33 -43.48
C VAL A 678 8.33 3.31 -43.63
N VAL A 679 7.69 2.28 -43.07
CA VAL A 679 6.24 2.18 -42.93
C VAL A 679 5.89 2.37 -41.45
N SER A 680 5.12 3.42 -41.13
CA SER A 680 4.47 3.59 -39.82
C SER A 680 2.97 3.32 -39.96
N SER A 681 2.43 2.41 -39.14
CA SER A 681 1.01 2.05 -39.13
C SER A 681 0.56 1.70 -37.72
N TYR A 682 -0.42 2.42 -37.17
CA TYR A 682 -0.93 2.21 -35.80
C TYR A 682 0.17 2.14 -34.71
N GLY A 683 1.19 2.99 -34.80
CA GLY A 683 2.34 3.01 -33.86
C GLY A 683 3.40 1.92 -34.10
N VAL A 684 3.20 1.06 -35.12
CA VAL A 684 4.17 0.05 -35.54
C VAL A 684 5.01 0.61 -36.68
N VAL A 685 6.31 0.77 -36.45
CA VAL A 685 7.29 1.34 -37.38
C VAL A 685 8.18 0.22 -37.90
N THR A 686 8.23 0.05 -39.22
CA THR A 686 9.00 -1.03 -39.87
C THR A 686 9.77 -0.58 -41.10
N THR A 687 10.92 -1.21 -41.33
CA THR A 687 11.73 -1.03 -42.55
C THR A 687 12.42 -2.33 -42.94
N GLY A 688 12.72 -2.49 -44.24
CA GLY A 688 13.38 -3.69 -44.77
C GLY A 688 14.86 -3.75 -44.41
N LYS A 689 15.55 -2.61 -44.35
CA LYS A 689 16.98 -2.54 -44.08
C LYS A 689 17.36 -1.23 -43.39
N TYR A 690 18.18 -1.31 -42.33
CA TYR A 690 18.76 -0.13 -41.69
C TYR A 690 20.28 -0.17 -41.80
N SER A 691 20.83 0.44 -42.86
CA SER A 691 22.28 0.42 -43.09
C SER A 691 23.01 1.46 -42.24
N LEU A 692 24.33 1.33 -42.06
CA LEU A 692 25.15 2.39 -41.46
C LEU A 692 25.01 3.74 -42.19
N THR A 693 24.77 3.72 -43.50
CA THR A 693 24.49 4.93 -44.30
C THR A 693 23.09 5.50 -44.04
N SER A 694 22.11 4.63 -43.80
CA SER A 694 20.73 5.02 -43.44
C SER A 694 20.72 5.62 -42.03
N ALA A 695 21.39 4.97 -41.07
CA ALA A 695 21.56 5.47 -39.71
C ALA A 695 22.36 6.79 -39.64
N ALA A 696 23.41 6.96 -40.46
CA ALA A 696 24.15 8.23 -40.54
C ALA A 696 23.34 9.38 -41.19
N LYS A 697 22.29 9.07 -41.95
CA LYS A 697 21.33 10.04 -42.49
C LYS A 697 20.13 10.26 -41.55
N ASP A 698 19.90 9.37 -40.60
CA ASP A 698 18.84 9.47 -39.60
C ASP A 698 19.28 10.40 -38.47
N ALA A 699 19.17 11.70 -38.73
CA ALA A 699 19.58 12.78 -37.82
C ALA A 699 18.70 12.91 -36.55
N LEU A 700 17.90 11.88 -36.22
CA LEU A 700 16.97 11.81 -35.08
C LEU A 700 16.17 13.10 -34.83
N THR A 701 15.56 13.62 -35.89
CA THR A 701 14.58 14.71 -35.75
C THR A 701 13.23 14.10 -35.38
N ILE A 702 12.82 14.28 -34.11
CA ILE A 702 11.56 13.75 -33.58
C ILE A 702 10.40 14.63 -34.08
N ALA A 703 9.88 14.30 -35.26
CA ALA A 703 8.89 15.11 -35.98
C ALA A 703 8.00 14.23 -36.88
N PRO A 704 6.77 14.69 -37.21
CA PRO A 704 5.94 14.02 -38.21
C PRO A 704 6.60 14.04 -39.59
N GLY A 705 6.51 12.92 -40.32
CA GLY A 705 6.99 12.83 -41.70
C GLY A 705 8.51 12.68 -41.86
N SER A 706 9.24 12.43 -40.76
CA SER A 706 10.65 12.03 -40.82
C SER A 706 10.86 10.82 -41.75
N LYS A 707 12.03 10.72 -42.38
CA LYS A 707 12.37 9.62 -43.31
C LYS A 707 13.15 8.48 -42.66
N GLY A 708 13.85 8.75 -41.56
CA GLY A 708 14.65 7.76 -40.84
C GLY A 708 13.81 6.84 -39.95
N PHE A 709 14.25 5.60 -39.77
CA PHE A 709 13.57 4.61 -38.92
C PHE A 709 13.58 5.02 -37.44
N SER A 710 14.73 5.43 -36.91
CA SER A 710 14.87 5.88 -35.52
C SER A 710 14.09 7.17 -35.28
N ALA A 711 14.11 8.13 -36.22
CA ALA A 711 13.28 9.33 -36.13
C ALA A 711 11.76 9.03 -36.11
N ASN A 712 11.26 8.12 -36.97
CA ASN A 712 9.85 7.72 -36.95
C ASN A 712 9.47 7.00 -35.65
N LEU A 713 10.29 6.04 -35.20
CA LEU A 713 10.01 5.30 -33.98
C LEU A 713 10.05 6.23 -32.75
N ALA A 714 11.02 7.15 -32.67
CA ALA A 714 11.06 8.18 -31.63
C ALA A 714 9.81 9.08 -31.69
N TYR A 715 9.32 9.43 -32.88
CA TYR A 715 8.10 10.23 -33.03
C TYR A 715 6.85 9.47 -32.54
N GLU A 716 6.69 8.18 -32.87
CA GLU A 716 5.59 7.37 -32.31
C GLU A 716 5.70 7.21 -30.79
N ILE A 717 6.91 7.08 -30.22
CA ILE A 717 7.13 7.07 -28.76
C ILE A 717 6.76 8.42 -28.12
N SER A 718 7.06 9.54 -28.78
CA SER A 718 6.78 10.89 -28.26
C SER A 718 5.29 11.21 -28.13
N LYS A 719 4.43 10.53 -28.91
CA LYS A 719 2.96 10.57 -28.76
C LYS A 719 2.46 9.81 -27.52
N HIS A 720 3.35 9.15 -26.78
CA HIS A 720 3.11 8.26 -25.64
C HIS A 720 2.33 6.98 -25.95
N ARG A 721 1.18 7.09 -26.64
CA ARG A 721 0.39 5.96 -27.14
C ARG A 721 -0.19 6.27 -28.52
N ARG A 722 -0.44 5.23 -29.32
CA ARG A 722 -1.19 5.38 -30.58
C ARG A 722 -2.61 5.85 -30.31
N GLN A 723 -3.15 6.70 -31.19
CA GLN A 723 -4.55 7.13 -31.16
C GLN A 723 -5.21 6.96 -32.54
N PRO A 724 -6.46 6.48 -32.61
CA PRO A 724 -7.16 5.80 -31.52
C PRO A 724 -6.46 4.49 -31.13
N CYS A 725 -6.46 4.16 -29.84
CA CYS A 725 -6.46 2.75 -29.46
C CYS A 725 -7.69 2.13 -30.14
N LEU A 726 -7.49 1.09 -30.96
CA LEU A 726 -8.60 0.47 -31.70
C LEU A 726 -9.73 0.13 -30.72
N PRO A 727 -10.98 0.59 -30.96
CA PRO A 727 -12.08 0.22 -30.10
C PRO A 727 -12.22 -1.31 -30.11
N PRO A 728 -12.63 -1.94 -29.00
CA PRO A 728 -12.84 -3.39 -28.94
C PRO A 728 -13.83 -3.88 -30.01
N GLU A 729 -14.65 -3.01 -30.58
CA GLU A 729 -15.54 -3.32 -31.71
C GLU A 729 -14.83 -3.77 -32.99
N CYS A 730 -13.56 -3.40 -33.22
CA CYS A 730 -12.77 -3.97 -34.33
C CYS A 730 -12.41 -5.45 -34.12
N SER A 731 -12.72 -6.04 -32.97
CA SER A 731 -12.61 -7.50 -32.75
C SER A 731 -13.83 -8.30 -33.23
N LYS A 732 -14.92 -7.66 -33.69
CA LYS A 732 -16.16 -8.36 -34.09
C LYS A 732 -15.93 -9.43 -35.18
N ASP A 733 -14.97 -9.22 -36.08
CA ASP A 733 -14.56 -10.23 -37.08
C ASP A 733 -13.34 -11.08 -36.66
N ALA A 734 -12.65 -10.73 -35.57
CA ALA A 734 -11.50 -11.48 -35.03
C ALA A 734 -11.90 -12.57 -34.02
N VAL A 735 -13.14 -12.56 -33.51
CA VAL A 735 -13.67 -13.58 -32.58
C VAL A 735 -14.02 -14.91 -33.28
N LEU A 736 -14.03 -14.95 -34.62
CA LEU A 736 -14.47 -16.13 -35.40
C LEU A 736 -13.41 -17.23 -35.63
N VAL A 737 -12.19 -17.13 -35.06
CA VAL A 737 -11.20 -18.23 -35.09
C VAL A 737 -10.63 -18.54 -33.71
N SER A 738 -11.52 -18.71 -32.74
CA SER A 738 -11.27 -19.54 -31.55
C SER A 738 -12.60 -19.89 -30.86
N VAL A 739 -13.39 -20.77 -31.49
CA VAL A 739 -14.43 -21.51 -30.74
C VAL A 739 -13.70 -22.53 -29.87
N MET A 740 -13.20 -22.05 -28.73
CA MET A 740 -13.03 -22.90 -27.56
C MET A 740 -14.44 -23.29 -27.10
N ASP A 741 -14.62 -24.55 -26.74
CA ASP A 741 -15.93 -25.13 -26.51
C ASP A 741 -16.67 -24.41 -25.37
N ILE A 742 -17.97 -24.20 -25.54
CA ILE A 742 -18.79 -23.32 -24.67
C ILE A 742 -19.16 -23.97 -23.33
N ASN A 743 -18.47 -25.08 -22.99
CA ASN A 743 -18.61 -25.87 -21.77
C ASN A 743 -17.55 -25.52 -20.70
N ASP A 744 -16.51 -24.75 -21.02
CA ASP A 744 -15.34 -24.51 -20.14
C ASP A 744 -15.44 -23.23 -19.25
N LEU A 745 -16.64 -22.68 -19.02
CA LEU A 745 -16.83 -21.48 -18.17
C LEU A 745 -17.99 -21.60 -17.16
N HIS A 746 -17.69 -22.24 -16.02
CA HIS A 746 -18.45 -22.11 -14.76
C HIS A 746 -17.51 -21.73 -13.60
N PRO A 747 -17.64 -20.52 -13.02
CA PRO A 747 -17.22 -20.22 -11.65
C PRO A 747 -18.46 -20.16 -10.71
N PRO A 748 -18.32 -20.12 -9.37
CA PRO A 748 -17.11 -20.25 -8.54
C PRO A 748 -17.25 -21.26 -7.38
N ASP A 749 -16.38 -22.26 -7.27
CA ASP A 749 -16.24 -22.99 -5.99
C ASP A 749 -15.30 -22.22 -5.05
N ASP A 750 -15.86 -21.81 -3.90
CA ASP A 750 -15.17 -21.16 -2.78
C ASP A 750 -14.05 -22.06 -2.23
N TYR A 751 -12.81 -21.82 -2.66
CA TYR A 751 -11.60 -22.43 -2.10
C TYR A 751 -11.23 -21.84 -0.71
N SER A 752 -12.21 -21.68 0.17
CA SER A 752 -11.93 -21.82 1.59
C SER A 752 -11.25 -23.18 1.81
N HIS A 753 -10.08 -23.21 2.47
CA HIS A 753 -9.22 -24.40 2.58
C HIS A 753 -9.79 -25.54 3.46
N ARG A 754 -11.11 -25.73 3.49
CA ARG A 754 -11.82 -26.57 4.46
C ARG A 754 -12.72 -27.63 3.83
N PHE A 755 -13.17 -27.47 2.58
CA PHE A 755 -13.94 -28.52 1.89
C PHE A 755 -13.80 -28.55 0.36
N PHE A 756 -14.24 -29.65 -0.27
CA PHE A 756 -14.26 -29.90 -1.73
C PHE A 756 -15.53 -30.65 -2.15
N ILE A 757 -16.03 -30.40 -3.37
CA ILE A 757 -17.12 -31.17 -4.01
C ILE A 757 -16.89 -31.18 -5.54
N TRP A 758 -17.18 -32.29 -6.23
CA TRP A 758 -17.17 -32.34 -7.69
C TRP A 758 -18.51 -32.86 -8.22
N HIS A 759 -19.41 -31.93 -8.53
CA HIS A 759 -20.79 -32.23 -8.93
C HIS A 759 -20.88 -33.07 -10.22
N GLU A 760 -20.04 -32.78 -11.21
CA GLU A 760 -20.01 -33.46 -12.52
C GLU A 760 -19.63 -34.93 -12.38
N TRP A 761 -18.65 -35.25 -11.52
CA TRP A 761 -18.24 -36.63 -11.27
C TRP A 761 -19.40 -37.47 -10.72
N ILE A 762 -20.20 -36.90 -9.82
CA ILE A 762 -21.37 -37.57 -9.21
C ILE A 762 -22.50 -37.72 -10.22
N GLN A 763 -22.69 -36.75 -11.12
CA GLN A 763 -23.64 -36.88 -12.23
C GLN A 763 -23.23 -38.00 -13.21
N ALA A 764 -21.93 -38.17 -13.45
CA ALA A 764 -21.40 -39.19 -14.36
C ALA A 764 -21.33 -40.60 -13.76
N ASN A 765 -21.03 -40.73 -12.46
CA ASN A 765 -20.76 -42.02 -11.79
C ASN A 765 -21.86 -42.47 -10.80
N GLY A 766 -22.88 -41.64 -10.59
CA GLY A 766 -23.98 -41.91 -9.67
C GLY A 766 -23.69 -41.52 -8.22
N GLN A 767 -24.56 -41.96 -7.30
CA GLN A 767 -24.40 -41.69 -5.87
C GLN A 767 -23.12 -42.35 -5.31
N LEU A 768 -22.57 -41.77 -4.25
CA LEU A 768 -21.41 -42.33 -3.57
C LEU A 768 -21.78 -43.66 -2.88
N THR A 769 -21.04 -44.71 -3.23
CA THR A 769 -21.11 -46.05 -2.66
C THR A 769 -19.75 -46.43 -2.08
N ASN A 770 -19.70 -47.55 -1.34
CA ASN A 770 -18.45 -48.08 -0.81
C ASN A 770 -17.40 -48.37 -1.92
N ASP A 771 -17.87 -48.66 -3.14
CA ASP A 771 -17.02 -49.07 -4.27
C ASP A 771 -16.45 -47.88 -5.04
N ASN A 772 -17.15 -46.74 -5.09
CA ASN A 772 -16.77 -45.58 -5.92
C ASN A 772 -16.29 -44.35 -5.10
N VAL A 773 -16.49 -44.33 -3.77
CA VAL A 773 -16.16 -43.17 -2.93
C VAL A 773 -14.66 -42.86 -2.88
N PHE A 774 -13.80 -43.87 -3.00
CA PHE A 774 -12.36 -43.65 -3.02
C PHE A 774 -11.90 -43.03 -4.34
N ASP A 775 -12.52 -43.41 -5.46
CA ASP A 775 -12.32 -42.75 -6.74
C ASP A 775 -12.77 -41.28 -6.70
N TYR A 776 -13.93 -41.01 -6.12
CA TYR A 776 -14.37 -39.63 -5.87
C TYR A 776 -13.35 -38.84 -5.05
N PHE A 777 -12.87 -39.40 -3.93
CA PHE A 777 -11.84 -38.74 -3.11
C PHE A 777 -10.52 -38.52 -3.86
N ALA A 778 -10.10 -39.46 -4.72
CA ALA A 778 -8.85 -39.40 -5.47
C ALA A 778 -8.80 -38.24 -6.48
N THR A 779 -9.95 -37.68 -6.84
CA THR A 779 -10.07 -36.49 -7.69
C THR A 779 -9.86 -35.17 -6.93
N SER A 780 -9.99 -35.20 -5.61
CA SER A 780 -9.94 -34.01 -4.76
C SER A 780 -8.52 -33.47 -4.58
N MET A 781 -8.42 -32.18 -4.24
CA MET A 781 -7.14 -31.54 -3.91
C MET A 781 -6.47 -32.11 -2.65
N PHE A 782 -7.17 -32.92 -1.85
CA PHE A 782 -6.65 -33.57 -0.65
C PHE A 782 -5.92 -34.89 -0.94
N TYR A 783 -6.07 -35.45 -2.15
CA TYR A 783 -5.44 -36.70 -2.55
C TYR A 783 -3.99 -36.48 -3.00
N ASP A 784 -3.07 -37.23 -2.39
CA ASP A 784 -1.65 -37.15 -2.67
C ASP A 784 -1.30 -38.04 -3.87
N LYS A 785 -0.97 -37.42 -5.01
CA LYS A 785 -0.59 -38.14 -6.24
C LYS A 785 0.76 -38.86 -6.13
N GLN A 786 1.49 -38.72 -5.03
CA GLN A 786 2.69 -39.50 -4.72
C GLN A 786 2.41 -40.67 -3.74
N SER A 787 1.15 -40.89 -3.36
CA SER A 787 0.77 -41.98 -2.45
C SER A 787 0.90 -43.38 -3.07
N ASN A 788 1.06 -44.39 -2.21
CA ASN A 788 1.13 -45.81 -2.58
C ASN A 788 -0.13 -46.28 -3.34
N ASN A 789 -1.31 -45.72 -3.05
CA ASN A 789 -2.52 -45.97 -3.84
C ASN A 789 -2.35 -45.53 -5.31
N GLN A 790 -1.76 -44.35 -5.55
CA GLN A 790 -1.53 -43.87 -6.91
C GLN A 790 -0.46 -44.72 -7.62
N VAL A 791 0.58 -45.16 -6.91
CA VAL A 791 1.59 -46.09 -7.45
C VAL A 791 0.94 -47.42 -7.87
N LEU A 792 0.11 -48.01 -7.02
CA LEU A 792 -0.58 -49.28 -7.28
C LEU A 792 -1.61 -49.14 -8.43
N ARG A 793 -2.30 -48.00 -8.51
CA ARG A 793 -3.21 -47.64 -9.62
C ARG A 793 -2.48 -47.51 -10.96
N MET A 794 -1.28 -46.92 -10.97
CA MET A 794 -0.45 -46.83 -12.18
C MET A 794 0.08 -48.21 -12.61
N GLN A 795 0.42 -49.08 -11.65
CA GLN A 795 0.88 -50.45 -11.94
C GLN A 795 -0.25 -51.33 -12.52
N THR A 796 -1.48 -51.21 -12.02
CA THR A 796 -2.66 -51.89 -12.59
C THR A 796 -2.95 -51.41 -14.01
N MET A 797 -2.92 -50.09 -14.25
CA MET A 797 -3.09 -49.54 -15.61
C MET A 797 -2.00 -49.99 -16.59
N HIS A 798 -0.76 -50.14 -16.15
CA HIS A 798 0.35 -50.57 -17.02
C HIS A 798 0.35 -52.08 -17.31
N THR A 799 -0.10 -52.91 -16.36
CA THR A 799 -0.10 -54.38 -16.48
C THR A 799 -1.39 -54.96 -17.04
N GLY A 800 -2.50 -54.20 -17.02
CA GLY A 800 -3.81 -54.64 -17.54
C GLY A 800 -4.50 -55.72 -16.71
N MET A 801 -3.94 -56.11 -15.56
CA MET A 801 -4.53 -57.08 -14.64
C MET A 801 -5.10 -56.35 -13.42
N PRO A 802 -6.38 -56.56 -13.06
CA PRO A 802 -6.96 -55.94 -11.86
C PRO A 802 -6.35 -56.54 -10.58
N VAL A 803 -6.05 -55.68 -9.60
CA VAL A 803 -5.60 -56.13 -8.26
C VAL A 803 -6.80 -56.69 -7.50
N ALA A 804 -6.72 -57.95 -7.09
CA ALA A 804 -7.82 -58.64 -6.40
C ALA A 804 -8.05 -58.17 -4.95
N ASN A 805 -7.04 -57.57 -4.31
CA ASN A 805 -7.12 -57.05 -2.94
C ASN A 805 -6.15 -55.86 -2.73
N GLU A 806 -6.61 -54.64 -3.00
CA GLU A 806 -5.77 -53.43 -2.89
C GLU A 806 -5.18 -53.25 -1.48
N ALA A 807 -5.96 -53.56 -0.45
CA ALA A 807 -5.57 -53.42 0.96
C ALA A 807 -4.47 -54.40 1.41
N GLU A 808 -4.23 -55.47 0.67
CA GLU A 808 -3.16 -56.45 0.92
C GLU A 808 -1.88 -56.12 0.15
N GLU A 809 -2.01 -55.67 -1.10
CA GLU A 809 -0.87 -55.15 -1.87
C GLU A 809 -0.27 -53.89 -1.23
N LEU A 810 -1.12 -52.97 -0.71
CA LEU A 810 -0.66 -51.77 0.01
C LEU A 810 0.24 -52.10 1.23
N ARG A 811 0.09 -53.27 1.87
CA ARG A 811 0.97 -53.69 2.99
C ARG A 811 2.41 -53.95 2.58
N ARG A 812 2.68 -54.15 1.27
CA ARG A 812 4.04 -54.38 0.75
C ARG A 812 4.84 -53.09 0.55
N PHE A 813 4.17 -51.94 0.60
CA PHE A 813 4.80 -50.62 0.46
C PHE A 813 5.07 -49.98 1.82
N THR A 814 5.94 -48.97 1.84
CA THR A 814 6.11 -48.04 2.97
C THR A 814 5.86 -46.62 2.47
N GLY A 815 5.53 -45.68 3.35
CA GLY A 815 5.18 -44.30 2.98
C GLY A 815 3.68 -44.01 2.98
N ILE A 816 3.28 -42.95 2.28
CA ILE A 816 1.93 -42.36 2.38
C ILE A 816 0.90 -43.21 1.64
N GLU A 817 -0.22 -43.51 2.30
CA GLU A 817 -1.41 -44.12 1.72
C GLU A 817 -2.70 -43.47 2.25
N PHE A 818 -3.78 -43.66 1.51
CA PHE A 818 -5.13 -43.31 1.94
C PHE A 818 -5.97 -44.59 2.05
N ALA A 819 -6.87 -44.61 3.02
CA ALA A 819 -7.83 -45.70 3.17
C ALA A 819 -9.17 -45.18 3.67
N VAL A 820 -10.25 -45.70 3.09
CA VAL A 820 -11.59 -45.59 3.67
C VAL A 820 -11.60 -46.40 4.96
N VAL A 821 -11.81 -45.74 6.09
CA VAL A 821 -11.85 -46.38 7.43
C VAL A 821 -13.27 -46.51 7.98
N HIS A 822 -14.22 -45.78 7.40
CA HIS A 822 -15.64 -45.87 7.70
C HIS A 822 -16.46 -45.49 6.47
N ALA A 823 -17.57 -46.19 6.25
CA ALA A 823 -18.46 -45.98 5.10
C ALA A 823 -19.91 -46.27 5.49
N GLU A 824 -20.75 -45.25 5.40
CA GLU A 824 -22.20 -45.26 5.58
C GLU A 824 -22.82 -44.62 4.32
N ALA A 825 -22.89 -45.40 3.24
CA ALA A 825 -23.36 -44.91 1.95
C ALA A 825 -24.87 -44.58 1.97
N PRO A 826 -25.31 -43.48 1.33
CA PRO A 826 -24.54 -42.49 0.58
C PRO A 826 -24.14 -41.25 1.41
N THR A 827 -24.41 -41.23 2.72
CA THR A 827 -24.44 -40.01 3.54
C THR A 827 -23.11 -39.63 4.14
N MET A 828 -22.30 -40.60 4.59
CA MET A 828 -21.08 -40.34 5.36
C MET A 828 -19.96 -41.35 5.08
N PHE A 829 -18.75 -40.85 4.81
CA PHE A 829 -17.55 -41.67 4.69
C PHE A 829 -16.37 -41.01 5.41
N ILE A 830 -15.42 -41.80 5.91
CA ILE A 830 -14.19 -41.30 6.53
C ILE A 830 -12.99 -41.90 5.83
N ILE A 831 -12.08 -41.06 5.37
CA ILE A 831 -10.82 -41.44 4.72
C ILE A 831 -9.66 -40.93 5.57
N HIS A 832 -8.72 -41.80 5.92
CA HIS A 832 -7.50 -41.42 6.62
C HIS A 832 -6.34 -41.30 5.63
N LYS A 833 -5.62 -40.17 5.62
CA LYS A 833 -4.23 -40.13 5.15
C LYS A 833 -3.37 -40.71 6.27
N ARG A 834 -2.63 -41.77 5.98
CA ARG A 834 -1.76 -42.46 6.94
C ARG A 834 -0.41 -42.78 6.30
N GLU A 835 0.60 -42.90 7.13
CA GLU A 835 1.94 -43.27 6.74
C GLU A 835 2.22 -44.69 7.21
N ARG A 836 2.52 -45.58 6.27
CA ARG A 836 2.87 -46.98 6.53
C ARG A 836 4.34 -47.09 6.85
N LEU A 837 4.64 -47.45 8.09
CA LEU A 837 6.01 -47.65 8.58
C LEU A 837 6.45 -49.10 8.41
N SER A 838 5.51 -50.05 8.50
CA SER A 838 5.71 -51.47 8.25
C SER A 838 4.41 -52.14 7.74
N PRO A 839 4.42 -53.43 7.37
CA PRO A 839 3.20 -54.14 6.93
C PRO A 839 2.05 -54.10 7.94
N ASP A 840 2.36 -54.04 9.24
CA ASP A 840 1.40 -54.05 10.33
C ASP A 840 1.28 -52.69 11.07
N GLU A 841 2.19 -51.75 10.84
CA GLU A 841 2.22 -50.45 11.52
C GLU A 841 1.90 -49.28 10.57
N VAL A 842 0.82 -48.54 10.90
CA VAL A 842 0.40 -47.32 10.20
C VAL A 842 0.19 -46.16 11.18
N ARG A 843 0.74 -44.99 10.86
CA ARG A 843 0.58 -43.75 11.61
C ARG A 843 -0.46 -42.85 10.92
N PRO A 844 -1.61 -42.50 11.54
CA PRO A 844 -2.54 -41.54 10.95
C PRO A 844 -1.92 -40.14 10.91
N LEU A 845 -2.12 -39.43 9.80
CA LEU A 845 -1.63 -38.06 9.56
C LEU A 845 -2.78 -37.04 9.50
N ALA A 846 -3.89 -37.40 8.85
CA ALA A 846 -5.10 -36.58 8.76
C ALA A 846 -6.34 -37.45 8.51
N ALA A 847 -7.50 -36.97 8.93
CA ALA A 847 -8.79 -37.56 8.58
C ALA A 847 -9.58 -36.62 7.67
N TYR A 848 -10.33 -37.19 6.73
CA TYR A 848 -11.24 -36.49 5.84
C TYR A 848 -12.63 -37.11 5.95
N PHE A 849 -13.65 -36.27 6.07
CA PHE A 849 -15.05 -36.67 6.18
C PHE A 849 -15.76 -36.32 4.89
N ILE A 850 -16.34 -37.29 4.19
CA ILE A 850 -17.21 -37.02 3.05
C ILE A 850 -18.64 -37.08 3.57
N VAL A 851 -19.29 -35.93 3.69
CA VAL A 851 -20.66 -35.80 4.21
C VAL A 851 -21.51 -35.06 3.21
N ASN A 852 -22.62 -35.65 2.77
CA ASN A 852 -23.50 -35.11 1.73
C ASN A 852 -22.70 -34.65 0.49
N ASN A 853 -21.88 -35.57 -0.05
CA ASN A 853 -20.99 -35.35 -1.20
C ASN A 853 -19.84 -34.34 -1.01
N ARG A 854 -19.72 -33.66 0.14
CA ARG A 854 -18.66 -32.68 0.42
C ARG A 854 -17.56 -33.31 1.27
N ILE A 855 -16.32 -33.20 0.83
CA ILE A 855 -15.11 -33.68 1.51
C ILE A 855 -14.60 -32.59 2.44
N TYR A 856 -14.54 -32.82 3.75
CA TYR A 856 -14.01 -31.90 4.77
C TYR A 856 -12.73 -32.45 5.37
N GLN A 857 -11.69 -31.62 5.57
CA GLN A 857 -10.51 -32.02 6.34
C GLN A 857 -10.75 -31.81 7.84
N SER A 858 -10.36 -32.79 8.67
CA SER A 858 -10.38 -32.65 10.13
C SER A 858 -9.44 -31.53 10.58
N PRO A 859 -9.87 -30.54 11.38
CA PRO A 859 -8.94 -29.57 11.96
C PRO A 859 -7.96 -30.29 12.90
N ASP A 860 -6.69 -29.90 12.87
CA ASP A 860 -5.70 -30.45 13.78
C ASP A 860 -5.96 -30.01 15.24
N VAL A 861 -5.38 -30.75 16.19
CA VAL A 861 -5.56 -30.51 17.62
C VAL A 861 -5.08 -29.13 18.05
N TYR A 862 -4.02 -28.60 17.42
CA TYR A 862 -3.51 -27.27 17.71
C TYR A 862 -4.52 -26.19 17.30
N THR A 863 -5.13 -26.31 16.12
CA THR A 863 -6.19 -25.43 15.61
C THR A 863 -7.42 -25.48 16.51
N VAL A 864 -7.85 -26.66 16.99
CA VAL A 864 -8.98 -26.79 17.91
C VAL A 864 -8.68 -26.17 19.29
N VAL A 865 -7.49 -26.41 19.84
CA VAL A 865 -7.07 -25.85 21.14
C VAL A 865 -6.89 -24.33 21.06
N SER A 866 -6.24 -23.84 20.00
CA SER A 866 -6.02 -22.40 19.74
C SER A 866 -7.33 -21.64 19.64
N ASN A 867 -8.30 -22.11 18.84
CA ASN A 867 -9.63 -21.49 18.75
C ASN A 867 -10.39 -21.49 20.09
N ARG A 868 -10.29 -22.57 20.89
CA ARG A 868 -10.90 -22.62 22.22
C ARG A 868 -10.24 -21.65 23.21
N LEU A 869 -8.91 -21.51 23.17
CA LEU A 869 -8.19 -20.50 23.96
C LEU A 869 -8.55 -19.07 23.54
N LEU A 870 -8.63 -18.78 22.24
CA LEU A 870 -9.07 -17.49 21.69
C LEU A 870 -10.50 -17.12 22.12
N THR A 871 -11.44 -18.07 22.02
CA THR A 871 -12.84 -17.87 22.47
C THR A 871 -12.90 -17.64 23.98
N SER A 872 -12.06 -18.32 24.75
CA SER A 872 -11.97 -18.15 26.21
C SER A 872 -11.39 -16.78 26.57
N LEU A 873 -10.33 -16.35 25.89
CA LEU A 873 -9.72 -15.01 26.04
C LEU A 873 -10.72 -13.90 25.70
N TYR A 874 -11.42 -14.02 24.57
CA TYR A 874 -12.46 -13.08 24.15
C TYR A 874 -13.59 -12.98 25.19
N SER A 875 -14.08 -14.11 25.69
CA SER A 875 -15.13 -14.15 26.72
C SER A 875 -14.67 -13.48 28.03
N LEU A 876 -13.42 -13.70 28.42
CA LEU A 876 -12.81 -13.13 29.62
C LEU A 876 -12.60 -11.61 29.47
N GLN A 877 -12.17 -11.17 28.28
CA GLN A 877 -11.97 -9.76 27.94
C GLN A 877 -13.30 -9.00 27.85
N SER A 878 -14.31 -9.55 27.19
CA SER A 878 -15.69 -9.03 27.18
C SER A 878 -16.29 -8.95 28.59
N SER A 879 -15.98 -9.91 29.47
CA SER A 879 -16.41 -9.87 30.88
C SER A 879 -15.69 -8.76 31.65
N LEU A 880 -14.39 -8.55 31.41
CA LEU A 880 -13.63 -7.44 32.00
C LEU A 880 -14.09 -6.08 31.50
N ASP A 881 -14.47 -5.94 30.23
CA ASP A 881 -15.03 -4.71 29.66
C ASP A 881 -16.44 -4.43 30.21
N THR A 882 -17.24 -5.47 30.43
CA THR A 882 -18.52 -5.37 31.16
C THR A 882 -18.31 -4.94 32.63
N LEU A 883 -17.27 -5.42 33.30
CA LEU A 883 -16.91 -4.96 34.65
C LEU A 883 -16.37 -3.52 34.65
N ARG A 884 -15.70 -3.08 33.58
CA ARG A 884 -15.18 -1.72 33.41
C ARG A 884 -16.28 -0.68 33.16
N THR A 885 -17.40 -1.05 32.52
CA THR A 885 -18.58 -0.16 32.39
C THR A 885 -19.32 0.00 33.72
N HIS A 886 -19.30 -1.01 34.59
CA HIS A 886 -19.85 -0.97 35.95
C HIS A 886 -18.80 -0.51 36.97
N ARG A 887 -18.11 0.62 36.73
CA ARG A 887 -17.07 1.12 37.65
C ARG A 887 -17.63 1.25 39.09
N PRO A 888 -16.86 0.86 40.11
CA PRO A 888 -17.26 1.12 41.49
C PRO A 888 -17.14 2.62 41.78
N ASP A 889 -18.21 3.20 42.34
CA ASP A 889 -18.14 4.56 42.87
C ASP A 889 -17.14 4.59 44.03
N TYR A 890 -16.16 5.50 43.92
CA TYR A 890 -15.24 5.79 45.01
C TYR A 890 -15.83 6.89 45.88
N THR A 891 -16.09 6.59 47.15
CA THR A 891 -16.33 7.66 48.15
C THR A 891 -15.21 7.68 49.19
N PRO A 892 -14.75 8.87 49.65
CA PRO A 892 -13.71 8.97 50.69
C PRO A 892 -14.07 8.29 52.03
N ARG A 893 -15.34 7.97 52.26
CA ARG A 893 -15.83 7.32 53.50
C ARG A 893 -15.82 5.79 53.42
N THR A 894 -16.01 5.20 52.24
CA THR A 894 -16.18 3.73 52.09
C THR A 894 -15.21 3.08 51.10
N GLY A 895 -14.40 3.86 50.38
CA GLY A 895 -13.58 3.36 49.27
C GLY A 895 -14.42 3.03 48.04
N PHE A 896 -13.91 2.14 47.19
CA PHE A 896 -14.60 1.62 46.02
C PHE A 896 -15.75 0.69 46.43
N VAL A 897 -16.98 1.03 46.04
CA VAL A 897 -18.17 0.19 46.27
C VAL A 897 -18.78 -0.17 44.93
N TRP A 898 -18.95 -1.47 44.65
CA TRP A 898 -19.75 -1.94 43.52
C TRP A 898 -21.24 -1.91 43.90
N PRO A 899 -22.08 -1.12 43.21
CA PRO A 899 -23.53 -1.18 43.40
C PRO A 899 -24.08 -2.40 42.68
N ILE A 900 -24.23 -3.52 43.40
CA ILE A 900 -25.02 -4.66 42.92
C ILE A 900 -26.50 -4.27 43.03
N MET A 901 -27.04 -3.73 41.94
CA MET A 901 -28.49 -3.56 41.76
C MET A 901 -29.11 -4.94 41.56
N ASP A 902 -30.14 -5.27 42.36
CA ASP A 902 -30.99 -6.44 42.11
C ASP A 902 -31.97 -6.11 40.98
N PRO A 903 -31.95 -6.81 39.82
CA PRO A 903 -32.87 -6.54 38.71
C PRO A 903 -34.35 -6.75 39.05
N LEU A 904 -34.66 -7.38 40.19
CA LEU A 904 -36.03 -7.65 40.65
C LEU A 904 -36.66 -6.49 41.45
N LEU A 905 -35.95 -5.37 41.65
CA LEU A 905 -36.43 -4.23 42.45
C LEU A 905 -36.82 -2.98 41.65
N THR A 906 -36.83 -3.02 40.32
CA THR A 906 -37.30 -1.90 39.48
C THR A 906 -38.79 -2.00 39.13
N GLU A 907 -39.66 -1.82 40.13
CA GLU A 907 -41.03 -1.33 39.93
C GLU A 907 -41.65 -0.87 41.26
N ASP A 908 -41.44 0.39 41.65
CA ASP A 908 -42.49 1.35 42.03
C ASP A 908 -41.89 2.71 42.50
N THR A 909 -42.68 3.78 42.41
CA THR A 909 -42.47 5.17 42.92
C THR A 909 -42.01 6.29 41.98
N THR A 910 -42.45 6.30 40.72
CA THR A 910 -42.62 7.58 39.99
C THR A 910 -43.90 8.32 40.43
N LYS A 911 -43.82 9.20 41.44
CA LYS A 911 -44.73 10.36 41.62
C LYS A 911 -44.34 11.26 42.80
N LYS A 912 -44.44 12.59 42.57
CA LYS A 912 -44.01 13.71 43.43
C LYS A 912 -42.47 13.87 43.48
N ARG A 913 -41.89 15.06 43.33
CA ARG A 913 -42.47 16.42 43.40
C ARG A 913 -41.74 17.35 42.43
N ALA A 914 -42.52 18.19 41.76
CA ALA A 914 -42.07 19.40 41.11
C ALA A 914 -41.65 20.48 42.15
N THR A 915 -41.17 21.61 41.61
CA THR A 915 -41.19 22.99 42.15
C THR A 915 -40.19 23.40 43.25
N ASP A 916 -39.36 24.38 42.84
CA ASP A 916 -38.98 25.65 43.51
C ASP A 916 -37.61 25.83 44.21
N GLU A 917 -36.82 26.70 43.55
CA GLU A 917 -36.07 27.89 44.03
C GLU A 917 -35.01 27.86 45.17
N GLU A 918 -34.00 28.71 44.95
CA GLU A 918 -33.01 29.23 45.93
C GLU A 918 -33.69 30.14 47.01
N PRO A 919 -33.03 30.80 48.01
CA PRO A 919 -31.57 30.97 48.23
C PRO A 919 -31.03 30.95 49.70
N GLN A 920 -29.69 30.99 49.79
CA GLN A 920 -28.81 31.73 50.73
C GLN A 920 -28.88 31.68 52.29
N ILE A 921 -27.68 31.40 52.86
CA ILE A 921 -26.92 32.09 53.94
C ILE A 921 -27.40 32.07 55.41
N THR A 922 -26.47 31.63 56.30
CA THR A 922 -26.02 32.08 57.66
C THR A 922 -25.72 30.84 58.53
N SER A 923 -24.80 30.73 59.50
CA SER A 923 -23.61 31.44 60.01
C SER A 923 -23.08 30.61 61.22
N ASP A 924 -21.76 30.64 61.45
CA ASP A 924 -21.01 30.44 62.71
C ASP A 924 -21.07 29.16 63.62
N GLU A 925 -19.85 28.61 63.80
CA GLU A 925 -19.15 28.20 65.03
C GLU A 925 -19.85 27.51 66.23
N SER A 926 -19.34 26.33 66.63
CA SER A 926 -18.33 26.21 67.71
C SER A 926 -18.10 24.76 68.22
N ARG A 927 -17.16 24.57 69.15
CA ARG A 927 -16.50 23.28 69.50
C ARG A 927 -17.20 22.51 70.64
N THR A 928 -17.18 21.17 70.62
CA THR A 928 -16.40 20.29 71.56
C THR A 928 -16.82 18.79 71.51
N ALA A 929 -15.92 17.90 71.91
CA ALA A 929 -16.15 16.45 72.12
C ALA A 929 -16.42 16.17 73.63
N THR A 930 -16.85 15.00 74.15
CA THR A 930 -16.65 13.61 73.67
C THR A 930 -17.57 12.59 74.41
N LYS A 931 -18.13 11.59 73.70
CA LYS A 931 -18.49 10.20 74.18
C LYS A 931 -19.56 10.03 75.32
N PRO A 932 -20.08 8.79 75.56
CA PRO A 932 -20.51 7.74 74.60
C PRO A 932 -21.85 7.03 75.01
N LYS A 933 -22.52 6.31 74.08
CA LYS A 933 -23.20 5.02 74.39
C LYS A 933 -23.75 4.26 73.16
N VAL A 934 -23.40 2.97 73.10
CA VAL A 934 -24.16 1.77 72.67
C VAL A 934 -24.95 1.81 71.35
N ALA A 935 -24.56 0.93 70.41
CA ALA A 935 -25.34 0.56 69.22
C ALA A 935 -26.15 -0.73 69.45
N SER A 936 -27.33 -0.81 68.84
CA SER A 936 -28.24 -1.97 68.81
C SER A 936 -28.30 -2.59 67.39
N PRO A 937 -28.90 -3.79 67.20
CA PRO A 937 -28.46 -4.69 66.13
C PRO A 937 -29.29 -4.63 64.83
N LEU A 938 -28.68 -4.15 63.74
CA LEU A 938 -29.16 -4.38 62.36
C LEU A 938 -28.19 -5.18 61.46
N ASN A 939 -26.99 -5.51 61.95
CA ASN A 939 -25.92 -6.10 61.11
C ASN A 939 -25.87 -7.64 61.08
N SER A 940 -26.63 -8.35 61.92
CA SER A 940 -26.65 -9.83 61.92
C SER A 940 -27.39 -10.39 60.70
N THR A 941 -28.54 -9.82 60.35
CA THR A 941 -29.43 -10.31 59.29
C THR A 941 -28.79 -10.23 57.91
N LYS A 942 -28.18 -9.09 57.56
CA LYS A 942 -27.45 -8.94 56.28
C LYS A 942 -26.24 -9.88 56.17
N LYS A 943 -25.54 -10.15 57.27
CA LYS A 943 -24.40 -11.09 57.26
C LYS A 943 -24.85 -12.55 57.11
N GLN A 944 -25.99 -12.93 57.69
CA GLN A 944 -26.61 -14.24 57.44
C GLN A 944 -27.12 -14.37 55.99
N GLN A 945 -27.78 -13.35 55.43
CA GLN A 945 -28.21 -13.37 54.02
C GLN A 945 -27.02 -13.49 53.05
N ASN A 946 -25.97 -12.70 53.23
CA ASN A 946 -24.79 -12.78 52.36
C ASN A 946 -24.08 -14.14 52.46
N ASN A 947 -24.00 -14.74 53.65
CA ASN A 947 -23.46 -16.09 53.82
C ASN A 947 -24.35 -17.16 53.18
N LEU A 948 -25.68 -17.01 53.22
CA LEU A 948 -26.63 -17.89 52.54
C LEU A 948 -26.52 -17.77 51.01
N LEU A 949 -26.44 -16.54 50.47
CA LEU A 949 -26.20 -16.28 49.05
C LEU A 949 -24.86 -16.87 48.58
N LEU A 950 -23.80 -16.75 49.37
CA LEU A 950 -22.52 -17.39 49.08
C LEU A 950 -22.63 -18.92 49.11
N LEU A 951 -23.32 -19.51 50.09
CA LEU A 951 -23.56 -20.96 50.16
C LEU A 951 -24.39 -21.46 48.96
N HIS A 952 -25.38 -20.67 48.52
CA HIS A 952 -26.18 -20.97 47.34
C HIS A 952 -25.34 -20.85 46.06
N ALA A 953 -24.56 -19.78 45.89
CA ALA A 953 -23.64 -19.63 44.76
C ALA A 953 -22.61 -20.78 44.69
N MET A 954 -22.06 -21.20 45.84
CA MET A 954 -21.17 -22.37 45.91
C MET A 954 -21.90 -23.68 45.60
N LYS A 955 -23.14 -23.88 46.06
CA LYS A 955 -23.97 -25.04 45.66
C LYS A 955 -24.32 -25.03 44.17
N THR A 956 -24.62 -23.88 43.59
CA THR A 956 -24.93 -23.73 42.17
C THR A 956 -23.68 -23.95 41.31
N THR A 957 -22.52 -23.45 41.74
CA THR A 957 -21.23 -23.73 41.08
C THR A 957 -20.87 -25.21 41.18
N ALA A 958 -21.12 -25.86 42.32
CA ALA A 958 -20.95 -27.30 42.48
C ALA A 958 -21.96 -28.13 41.66
N MET A 959 -23.18 -27.63 41.46
CA MET A 959 -24.15 -28.24 40.53
C MET A 959 -23.70 -28.07 39.07
N HIS A 960 -23.16 -26.93 38.67
CA HIS A 960 -22.63 -26.71 37.32
C HIS A 960 -21.34 -27.48 37.03
N SER A 961 -20.43 -27.63 38.01
CA SER A 961 -19.28 -28.53 37.86
C SER A 961 -19.73 -29.99 37.71
N ASN A 962 -20.78 -30.41 38.42
CA ASN A 962 -21.32 -31.77 38.34
C ASN A 962 -22.24 -32.01 37.12
N THR A 963 -22.71 -30.97 36.42
CA THR A 963 -23.52 -31.11 35.18
C THR A 963 -22.70 -31.00 33.90
N THR A 964 -21.39 -30.74 33.97
CA THR A 964 -20.48 -30.77 32.81
C THR A 964 -19.53 -31.98 32.81
N PHE A 965 -19.67 -32.88 33.79
CA PHE A 965 -19.00 -34.18 33.83
C PHE A 965 -19.93 -35.26 34.41
N SER A 966 -20.77 -35.86 33.56
CA SER A 966 -21.51 -37.08 33.94
C SER A 966 -21.63 -38.07 32.77
N SER A 967 -21.13 -39.28 33.02
CA SER A 967 -21.70 -40.56 32.56
C SER A 967 -22.17 -40.68 31.09
N ARG A 968 -21.21 -40.84 30.16
CA ARG A 968 -21.44 -41.71 28.98
C ARG A 968 -20.18 -42.41 28.45
N ALA A 969 -18.99 -41.84 28.70
CA ALA A 969 -17.71 -42.49 28.41
C ALA A 969 -17.30 -43.57 29.45
N LEU A 970 -17.96 -43.65 30.61
CA LEU A 970 -17.67 -44.62 31.67
C LEU A 970 -18.61 -45.84 31.69
N GLU A 971 -19.79 -45.77 31.06
CA GLU A 971 -20.69 -46.94 30.95
C GLU A 971 -20.24 -47.89 29.83
N LEU A 972 -19.77 -47.35 28.69
CA LEU A 972 -19.22 -48.16 27.58
C LEU A 972 -17.90 -48.87 27.91
N ALA A 973 -17.19 -48.45 28.97
CA ALA A 973 -16.01 -49.14 29.48
C ALA A 973 -16.36 -50.25 30.51
N ALA A 974 -17.59 -50.29 31.01
CA ALA A 974 -18.01 -51.24 32.05
C ALA A 974 -18.55 -52.57 31.50
N GLU A 975 -19.05 -52.62 30.25
CA GLU A 975 -19.60 -53.85 29.66
C GLU A 975 -18.56 -54.75 28.98
N ASN A 976 -17.40 -54.23 28.56
CA ASN A 976 -16.43 -54.98 27.76
C ASN A 976 -15.25 -55.63 28.54
N SER A 977 -15.30 -55.64 29.88
CA SER A 977 -14.31 -56.37 30.69
C SER A 977 -14.94 -57.20 31.83
N LEU A 978 -16.12 -57.77 31.58
CA LEU A 978 -16.68 -58.88 32.35
C LEU A 978 -16.99 -60.08 31.45
N LYS A 979 -15.95 -60.70 30.87
CA LYS A 979 -15.97 -62.08 30.35
C LYS A 979 -14.57 -62.67 30.01
N GLU A 980 -13.64 -62.64 30.96
CA GLU A 980 -12.66 -63.74 31.05
C GLU A 980 -13.12 -64.73 32.12
N VAL A 981 -13.26 -65.99 31.72
CA VAL A 981 -13.89 -67.04 32.52
C VAL A 981 -12.88 -67.64 33.49
N ASN A 982 -13.24 -67.66 34.76
CA ASN A 982 -12.42 -68.27 35.81
C ASN A 982 -13.07 -69.57 36.32
N GLN A 983 -12.37 -70.69 36.11
CA GLN A 983 -12.31 -71.86 36.99
C GLN A 983 -10.85 -72.35 36.91
N ASN A 984 -10.08 -72.57 37.98
CA ASN A 984 -10.35 -72.45 39.42
C ASN A 984 -8.97 -72.20 40.15
N PRO A 985 -8.79 -72.31 41.49
CA PRO A 985 -8.34 -71.12 42.25
C PRO A 985 -7.05 -71.28 43.08
N ALA A 986 -6.33 -70.16 43.28
CA ALA A 986 -5.51 -69.82 44.45
C ALA A 986 -4.84 -68.45 44.19
N GLY A 987 -4.58 -67.57 45.16
CA GLY A 987 -4.89 -67.59 46.58
C GLY A 987 -4.34 -66.32 47.25
N THR A 988 -5.25 -65.46 47.71
CA THR A 988 -5.08 -64.45 48.80
C THR A 988 -3.66 -63.93 49.08
N ARG A 989 -3.37 -62.69 48.67
CA ARG A 989 -2.44 -61.81 49.39
C ARG A 989 -3.21 -60.90 50.36
N SER A 990 -2.80 -60.93 51.60
CA SER A 990 -3.21 -60.01 52.67
C SER A 990 -1.98 -59.25 53.19
N SER A 991 -2.21 -58.15 53.92
CA SER A 991 -1.23 -57.50 54.81
C SER A 991 -0.06 -56.74 54.13
N ILE A 992 0.60 -55.72 54.73
CA ILE A 992 0.31 -54.85 55.88
C ILE A 992 1.13 -53.54 55.72
N THR A 993 0.76 -52.50 56.48
CA THR A 993 1.44 -51.21 56.81
C THR A 993 2.94 -51.31 57.24
N PRO A 994 3.68 -50.22 57.60
CA PRO A 994 3.65 -48.77 57.26
C PRO A 994 5.09 -48.18 56.98
N ALA A 995 5.27 -46.85 57.16
CA ALA A 995 6.56 -46.08 57.21
C ALA A 995 7.39 -46.33 58.52
N PRO A 996 8.45 -45.55 58.94
CA PRO A 996 9.16 -44.38 58.37
C PRO A 996 10.73 -44.34 58.59
N THR A 997 11.40 -43.18 58.34
CA THR A 997 12.72 -42.71 58.92
C THR A 997 14.04 -43.47 58.58
N ALA A 998 15.29 -42.96 58.71
CA ALA A 998 15.89 -41.60 58.89
C ALA A 998 17.45 -41.58 58.65
N SER A 999 18.05 -40.38 58.45
CA SER A 999 19.45 -39.96 58.79
C SER A 999 20.68 -40.68 58.14
N THR A 1000 21.95 -40.20 58.08
CA THR A 1000 22.72 -39.11 58.77
C THR A 1000 24.03 -38.76 57.98
N THR A 1001 24.33 -37.47 57.69
CA THR A 1001 25.58 -36.64 57.96
C THR A 1001 27.06 -37.16 57.73
N PRO A 1002 28.17 -36.36 57.91
CA PRO A 1002 28.59 -35.02 57.39
C PRO A 1002 30.14 -34.85 57.07
N LYS A 1003 30.63 -33.59 56.85
CA LYS A 1003 32.04 -33.05 56.71
C LYS A 1003 32.64 -33.11 55.27
N GLY A 1004 33.60 -32.30 54.79
CA GLY A 1004 34.48 -31.21 55.30
C GLY A 1004 35.86 -31.26 54.56
N VAL A 1005 36.76 -30.26 54.44
CA VAL A 1005 36.94 -28.84 54.87
C VAL A 1005 37.90 -28.12 53.86
N SER A 1006 38.05 -26.78 53.87
CA SER A 1006 38.92 -25.96 52.99
C SER A 1006 40.41 -25.89 53.40
N ASN A 1007 41.33 -25.50 52.46
CA ASN A 1007 42.29 -24.36 52.58
C ASN A 1007 43.54 -24.40 51.64
N ALA A 1008 43.71 -23.33 50.83
CA ALA A 1008 44.97 -22.57 50.54
C ALA A 1008 46.20 -23.27 49.88
N PRO A 1009 47.26 -22.56 49.40
CA PRO A 1009 47.49 -21.10 49.39
C PRO A 1009 48.05 -20.48 48.06
N THR A 1010 48.04 -19.15 47.98
CA THR A 1010 48.91 -18.26 47.16
C THR A 1010 50.23 -17.94 47.93
N PRO A 1011 51.16 -17.01 47.56
CA PRO A 1011 51.44 -16.23 46.33
C PRO A 1011 52.94 -16.26 45.88
N GLN A 1012 53.33 -15.52 44.82
CA GLN A 1012 54.37 -14.46 44.84
C GLN A 1012 54.82 -13.94 43.45
N GLU A 1013 54.96 -12.61 43.35
CA GLU A 1013 55.76 -11.82 42.38
C GLU A 1013 57.23 -11.73 42.88
N PRO A 1014 58.26 -11.09 42.24
CA PRO A 1014 58.37 -10.35 40.96
C PRO A 1014 59.70 -10.75 40.20
N PRO A 1015 60.54 -9.90 39.52
CA PRO A 1015 60.37 -8.57 38.89
C PRO A 1015 61.01 -8.35 37.47
N ALA A 1016 60.55 -7.27 36.81
CA ALA A 1016 61.33 -6.23 36.07
C ALA A 1016 62.06 -6.44 34.69
N LYS A 1017 61.84 -5.41 33.84
CA LYS A 1017 62.73 -4.78 32.80
C LYS A 1017 63.10 -5.51 31.50
N GLY A 1018 62.84 -4.85 30.35
CA GLY A 1018 63.53 -5.09 29.07
C GLY A 1018 62.84 -4.41 27.86
N PRO A 1019 63.53 -3.70 26.94
CA PRO A 1019 62.88 -2.74 26.03
C PRO A 1019 62.85 -3.09 24.53
N ALA A 1020 62.25 -2.16 23.78
CA ALA A 1020 61.98 -2.11 22.33
C ALA A 1020 63.06 -2.61 21.35
N GLY A 1021 62.60 -3.14 20.21
CA GLY A 1021 63.41 -3.42 19.01
C GLY A 1021 62.65 -3.13 17.72
N ALA A 1022 63.17 -2.23 16.88
CA ALA A 1022 62.56 -1.83 15.60
C ALA A 1022 62.98 -2.74 14.43
N GLY A 1023 62.05 -3.06 13.51
CA GLY A 1023 62.27 -4.04 12.43
C GLY A 1023 61.71 -3.63 11.06
N LYS A 1024 62.38 -2.66 10.42
CA LYS A 1024 62.19 -2.18 9.03
C LYS A 1024 61.93 -3.25 7.94
N LYS A 1025 61.16 -2.84 6.91
CA LYS A 1025 61.15 -3.33 5.50
C LYS A 1025 60.49 -4.73 5.30
N LYS A 1026 59.87 -5.07 4.17
CA LYS A 1026 59.86 -4.49 2.80
C LYS A 1026 58.60 -4.96 2.02
N LYS A 1027 58.28 -4.27 0.91
CA LYS A 1027 57.77 -4.74 -0.42
C LYS A 1027 57.28 -6.21 -0.56
N LYS A 1028 56.33 -6.57 -1.46
CA LYS A 1028 55.36 -5.90 -2.39
C LYS A 1028 54.77 -7.04 -3.25
N SER A 1029 53.53 -6.93 -3.75
CA SER A 1029 52.83 -7.88 -4.67
C SER A 1029 52.65 -9.30 -4.11
N GLU A 1030 51.59 -10.03 -4.46
CA GLU A 1030 50.60 -9.82 -5.55
C GLU A 1030 49.33 -9.06 -5.14
#